data_AF-A0A945SAX5-F1
#
_entry.id   AF-A0A945SAX5-F1
#
_cell.length_a   1.000
_cell.length_b   1.000
_cell.length_c   1.000
_cell.angle_alpha   90.00
_cell.angle_beta   90.00
_cell.angle_gamma   90.00
#
_symmetry.space_group_name_H-M   'P 1'
#
loop_
_entity.id
_entity.type
_entity.pdbx_description
1 polymer ?
#
loop_
_entity_poly.entity_id
_entity_poly.type
_entity_poly.pdbx_seq_one_letter_code
_entity_poly.pdbx_strand_id
1 'polypeptide(L)'
;MCKPPLSRHRLFWTGLALVFLPLLGVRIAGRPAHTYLEFPPLTQYVSHAPFSWPVFSLIAGLALITLGLLGAGALRGAGRELDTGCRWGRLPRWGVAGIAFLTLAWVIAWTRLPSLAAVQCHTFVPLWLSYIVVVSALTHARKGTCLLTRNTLRYAALFPASAVLWWYFEYLNRFVQNWHYVNVSDFTRTEYGVFATLSFSTVLPAVVSTVEFLRTFSPLEYGFCTRRGWSPRHPRLLGLFAIVVGGAVLATMGAHPDPFFAVLWLGPLLIWWGGRVVAEQDTILPSLAKGDWRPLALPALAALLCGFVWELWNLGSLARWEYSVPYVQRFHLFAMPVLGYIGYLPFGMECMVVADEVMQAGRKSSEPRPAVSWNTVVILGLSALAALAAVAMVPRAWCTSQAAKLWNDDSHRQHQLAEGVHEWAGDPALGDALRTGSSLFDGEWLFGTHMTTAMGLAQVIECHPELSDALVPRLATAFSGMRRQDTRAFDAKVWNADPLETLDDPDRHHAAYLGYFNLALGLGLRAASEGDSDLPQAAHWDALHDAISAALERRIEAHDCPLLDTYPGEMYPVDNCAVIGSLAIHARLRGLDRTSLLENWEREFRRTCIDPATGLMWQALDPEHRNPADRPRGSGTTLGLYLVAPAFPDLSRDLFQAVKRELTDRWLGFALVREYARGVSGRGDIDSGPLVFGYSVSATGFSLAGARLCGDRRLFTALGATAWLAGAPRVTETTFHWTTGGPIGDAILFAMSTAPRAGERPADNPVSTAGKHRHSGENRP
;
A
#
# COMPACT_ATOMS: atom_id res chain seq x y z
N MET A 1 -45.40 -25.14 23.66
CA MET A 1 -44.97 -25.03 22.25
C MET A 1 -43.95 -23.90 22.13
N CYS A 2 -42.66 -24.23 22.16
CA CYS A 2 -41.57 -23.27 22.01
C CYS A 2 -41.53 -22.76 20.57
N LYS A 3 -41.66 -21.44 20.38
CA LYS A 3 -41.39 -20.81 19.08
C LYS A 3 -39.89 -20.96 18.76
N PRO A 4 -39.51 -21.39 17.54
CA PRO A 4 -38.11 -21.48 17.13
C PRO A 4 -37.46 -20.08 17.09
N PRO A 5 -36.12 -19.97 17.05
CA PRO A 5 -35.42 -18.69 17.09
C PRO A 5 -35.61 -17.95 15.76
N LEU A 6 -36.73 -17.23 15.66
CA LEU A 6 -37.12 -16.40 14.52
C LEU A 6 -36.11 -15.29 14.19
N SER A 7 -35.09 -15.02 15.01
CA SER A 7 -34.18 -13.89 14.83
C SER A 7 -33.19 -14.06 13.66
N ARG A 8 -32.58 -15.23 13.47
CA ARG A 8 -31.54 -15.43 12.43
C ARG A 8 -32.12 -15.42 11.00
N HIS A 9 -33.25 -16.09 10.79
CA HIS A 9 -33.93 -16.08 9.49
C HIS A 9 -34.44 -14.68 9.13
N ARG A 10 -34.84 -13.86 10.10
CA ARG A 10 -35.34 -12.50 9.85
C ARG A 10 -34.22 -11.54 9.43
N LEU A 11 -33.09 -11.52 10.14
CA LEU A 11 -31.93 -10.72 9.70
C LEU A 11 -31.49 -11.10 8.28
N PHE A 12 -31.54 -12.40 7.95
CA PHE A 12 -31.26 -12.88 6.60
C PHE A 12 -32.26 -12.32 5.57
N TRP A 13 -33.57 -12.41 5.80
CA TRP A 13 -34.59 -11.87 4.88
C TRP A 13 -34.57 -10.35 4.78
N THR A 14 -34.33 -9.63 5.88
CA THR A 14 -34.16 -8.18 5.86
C THR A 14 -32.91 -7.79 5.07
N GLY A 15 -31.78 -8.48 5.28
CA GLY A 15 -30.56 -8.28 4.49
C GLY A 15 -30.77 -8.54 3.00
N LEU A 16 -31.47 -9.62 2.65
CA LEU A 16 -31.85 -9.91 1.26
C LEU A 16 -32.72 -8.79 0.67
N ALA A 17 -33.74 -8.31 1.40
CA ALA A 17 -34.59 -7.22 0.93
C ALA A 17 -33.78 -5.94 0.67
N LEU A 18 -32.92 -5.55 1.61
CA LEU A 18 -32.08 -4.36 1.51
C LEU A 18 -31.12 -4.38 0.31
N VAL A 19 -30.64 -5.57 -0.10
CA VAL A 19 -29.73 -5.74 -1.24
C VAL A 19 -30.47 -5.95 -2.56
N PHE A 20 -31.54 -6.74 -2.60
CA PHE A 20 -32.16 -7.12 -3.88
C PHE A 20 -33.23 -6.16 -4.38
N LEU A 21 -33.88 -5.39 -3.49
CA LEU A 21 -34.91 -4.44 -3.92
C LEU A 21 -34.38 -3.36 -4.87
N PRO A 22 -33.22 -2.71 -4.61
CA PRO A 22 -32.64 -1.74 -5.55
C PRO A 22 -32.36 -2.33 -6.93
N LEU A 23 -31.82 -3.55 -6.99
CA LEU A 23 -31.53 -4.25 -8.24
C LEU A 23 -32.80 -4.66 -8.99
N LEU A 24 -33.85 -5.04 -8.26
CA LEU A 24 -35.16 -5.33 -8.84
C LEU A 24 -35.71 -4.10 -9.56
N GLY A 25 -35.54 -2.91 -8.97
CA GLY A 25 -35.88 -1.63 -9.58
C GLY A 25 -35.20 -1.38 -10.93
N VAL A 26 -33.88 -1.53 -10.95
CA VAL A 26 -33.07 -1.39 -12.17
C VAL A 26 -33.50 -2.38 -13.24
N ARG A 27 -33.78 -3.63 -12.85
CA ARG A 27 -34.26 -4.68 -13.76
C ARG A 27 -35.64 -4.37 -14.34
N ILE A 28 -36.58 -3.90 -13.51
CA ILE A 28 -37.92 -3.49 -13.96
C ILE A 28 -37.82 -2.30 -14.93
N ALA A 29 -36.90 -1.37 -14.68
CA ALA A 29 -36.65 -0.22 -15.54
C ALA A 29 -35.87 -0.55 -16.84
N GLY A 30 -35.50 -1.81 -17.07
CA GLY A 30 -34.77 -2.23 -18.28
C GLY A 30 -33.34 -1.69 -18.38
N ARG A 31 -32.72 -1.29 -17.25
CA ARG A 31 -31.37 -0.71 -17.21
C ARG A 31 -30.30 -1.79 -17.01
N PRO A 32 -29.08 -1.63 -17.56
CA PRO A 32 -28.01 -2.59 -17.39
C PRO A 32 -27.50 -2.65 -15.95
N ALA A 33 -27.53 -3.83 -15.33
CA ALA A 33 -27.13 -4.00 -13.92
C ALA A 33 -25.63 -3.77 -13.68
N HIS A 34 -24.77 -4.04 -14.67
CA HIS A 34 -23.31 -3.95 -14.51
C HIS A 34 -22.84 -2.52 -14.19
N THR A 35 -23.53 -1.50 -14.71
CA THR A 35 -23.25 -0.07 -14.44
C THR A 35 -23.32 0.25 -12.95
N TYR A 36 -24.26 -0.37 -12.23
CA TYR A 36 -24.46 -0.16 -10.78
C TYR A 36 -23.55 -1.04 -9.91
N LEU A 37 -22.76 -1.94 -10.51
CA LEU A 37 -21.88 -2.86 -9.81
C LEU A 37 -20.38 -2.48 -9.93
N GLU A 38 -20.07 -1.38 -10.62
CA GLU A 38 -18.71 -0.83 -10.75
C GLU A 38 -18.03 -0.62 -9.39
N PHE A 39 -16.72 -0.89 -9.33
CA PHE A 39 -15.91 -0.66 -8.14
C PHE A 39 -14.44 -0.34 -8.49
N PRO A 40 -13.86 0.76 -7.97
CA PRO A 40 -14.52 1.86 -7.25
C PRO A 40 -15.56 2.57 -8.12
N PRO A 41 -16.60 3.20 -7.54
CA PRO A 41 -17.66 3.85 -8.30
C PRO A 41 -17.21 5.23 -8.80
N LEU A 42 -16.38 5.27 -9.86
CA LEU A 42 -15.79 6.52 -10.37
C LEU A 42 -16.63 7.16 -11.48
N THR A 43 -17.46 6.38 -12.18
CA THR A 43 -18.30 6.91 -13.26
C THR A 43 -19.54 7.63 -12.74
N GLN A 44 -19.83 8.81 -13.30
CA GLN A 44 -21.09 9.52 -13.11
C GLN A 44 -21.96 9.35 -14.36
N TYR A 45 -23.15 8.79 -14.20
CA TYR A 45 -24.08 8.49 -15.30
C TYR A 45 -25.51 8.96 -15.01
N VAL A 46 -25.79 9.44 -13.79
CA VAL A 46 -27.05 10.09 -13.43
C VAL A 46 -26.90 11.60 -13.65
N SER A 47 -27.70 12.14 -14.56
CA SER A 47 -27.87 13.60 -14.70
C SER A 47 -29.02 14.05 -13.81
N HIS A 48 -28.70 14.78 -12.75
CA HIS A 48 -29.70 15.23 -11.77
C HIS A 48 -30.57 16.37 -12.26
N ALA A 49 -31.82 16.38 -11.79
CA ALA A 49 -32.75 17.47 -12.04
C ALA A 49 -32.22 18.83 -11.52
N PRO A 50 -32.47 19.93 -12.26
CA PRO A 50 -32.02 21.25 -11.87
C PRO A 50 -32.76 21.78 -10.63
N PHE A 51 -32.25 22.88 -10.09
CA PHE A 51 -32.83 23.54 -8.92
C PHE A 51 -34.31 23.89 -9.10
N SER A 52 -35.13 23.68 -8.06
CA SER A 52 -36.57 23.93 -8.06
C SER A 52 -37.01 24.67 -6.80
N TRP A 53 -37.50 25.91 -6.98
CA TRP A 53 -38.00 26.73 -5.87
C TRP A 53 -39.17 26.10 -5.09
N PRO A 54 -40.17 25.46 -5.73
CA PRO A 54 -41.24 24.78 -5.00
C PRO A 54 -40.71 23.65 -4.10
N VAL A 55 -39.82 22.80 -4.63
CA VAL A 55 -39.23 21.69 -3.88
C VAL A 55 -38.34 22.21 -2.76
N PHE A 56 -37.50 23.20 -3.04
CA PHE A 56 -36.67 23.87 -2.04
C PHE A 56 -37.51 24.46 -0.91
N SER A 57 -38.58 25.20 -1.24
CA SER A 57 -39.45 25.85 -0.23
C SER A 57 -40.19 24.84 0.64
N LEU A 58 -40.66 23.73 0.05
CA LEU A 58 -41.28 22.64 0.79
C LEU A 58 -40.29 22.01 1.77
N ILE A 59 -39.10 21.64 1.30
CA ILE A 59 -38.06 21.01 2.12
C ILE A 59 -37.58 21.98 3.20
N ALA A 60 -37.37 23.25 2.86
CA ALA A 60 -36.99 24.30 3.81
C ALA A 60 -38.06 24.50 4.90
N GLY A 61 -39.35 24.50 4.54
CA GLY A 61 -40.44 24.57 5.50
C GLY A 61 -40.43 23.40 6.49
N LEU A 62 -40.26 22.17 5.99
CA LEU A 62 -40.12 20.97 6.83
C LEU A 62 -38.88 21.03 7.72
N ALA A 63 -37.75 21.53 7.19
CA ALA A 63 -36.52 21.73 7.93
C ALA A 63 -36.71 22.72 9.09
N LEU A 64 -37.30 23.89 8.82
CA LEU A 64 -37.56 24.92 9.81
C LEU A 64 -38.51 24.44 10.91
N ILE A 65 -39.56 23.70 10.56
CA ILE A 65 -40.47 23.10 11.56
C ILE A 65 -39.70 22.11 12.44
N THR A 66 -38.90 21.22 11.83
CA THR A 66 -38.16 20.19 12.57
C THR A 66 -37.11 20.80 13.49
N LEU A 67 -36.32 21.75 13.00
CA LEU A 67 -35.32 22.48 13.78
C LEU A 67 -35.98 23.34 14.87
N GLY A 68 -37.13 23.97 14.57
CA GLY A 68 -37.93 24.71 15.54
C GLY A 68 -38.43 23.82 16.68
N LEU A 69 -38.90 22.60 16.38
CA LEU A 69 -39.32 21.62 17.39
C LEU A 69 -38.13 21.16 18.25
N LEU A 70 -36.96 20.93 17.64
CA LEU A 70 -35.74 20.58 18.36
C LEU A 70 -35.28 21.71 19.29
N GLY A 71 -35.27 22.94 18.78
CA GLY A 71 -34.92 24.15 19.55
C GLY A 71 -35.90 24.41 20.70
N ALA A 72 -37.21 24.32 20.44
CA ALA A 72 -38.23 24.43 21.48
C ALA A 72 -38.14 23.30 22.52
N GLY A 73 -37.71 22.10 22.12
CA GLY A 73 -37.35 21.02 23.03
C GLY A 73 -36.21 21.44 23.96
N ALA A 74 -35.07 21.84 23.40
CA ALA A 74 -33.91 22.27 24.18
C ALA A 74 -34.24 23.43 25.14
N LEU A 75 -34.98 24.45 24.67
CA LEU A 75 -35.39 25.59 25.50
C LEU A 75 -36.31 25.17 26.67
N ARG A 76 -37.19 24.18 26.50
CA ARG A 76 -38.04 23.66 27.60
C ARG A 76 -37.25 22.96 28.69
N GLY A 77 -36.09 22.39 28.37
CA GLY A 77 -35.19 21.78 29.34
C GLY A 77 -34.25 22.78 30.00
N ALA A 78 -34.12 24.00 29.47
CA ALA A 78 -33.25 25.03 30.02
C ALA A 78 -33.71 25.43 31.43
N GLY A 79 -32.76 25.52 32.37
CA GLY A 79 -33.03 25.89 33.77
C GLY A 79 -33.37 24.73 34.71
N ARG A 80 -33.46 23.48 34.23
CA ARG A 80 -33.48 22.31 35.13
C ARG A 80 -32.06 21.96 35.55
N GLU A 81 -31.82 21.65 36.81
CA GLU A 81 -30.55 21.05 37.22
C GLU A 81 -30.56 19.56 36.91
N LEU A 82 -29.45 19.03 36.37
CA LEU A 82 -29.25 17.58 36.28
C LEU A 82 -29.06 17.02 37.68
N ASP A 83 -29.68 15.88 37.98
CA ASP A 83 -29.40 15.13 39.21
C ASP A 83 -27.88 14.98 39.37
N THR A 84 -27.40 15.23 40.59
CA THR A 84 -25.99 15.37 40.97
C THR A 84 -25.07 14.38 40.26
N GLY A 85 -24.10 14.89 39.48
CA GLY A 85 -23.06 14.06 38.85
C GLY A 85 -22.49 14.60 37.54
N CYS A 86 -23.20 15.48 36.85
CA CYS A 86 -22.73 16.12 35.60
C CYS A 86 -22.07 17.50 35.88
N ARG A 87 -20.79 17.52 36.24
CA ARG A 87 -19.98 18.75 36.42
C ARG A 87 -18.68 18.62 35.65
N TRP A 88 -18.13 19.75 35.17
CA TRP A 88 -16.83 19.73 34.50
C TRP A 88 -15.73 19.35 35.49
N GLY A 89 -15.16 18.17 35.32
CA GLY A 89 -13.90 17.73 35.92
C GLY A 89 -12.70 18.01 35.02
N ARG A 90 -11.53 17.50 35.42
CA ARG A 90 -10.31 17.57 34.60
C ARG A 90 -10.44 16.65 33.39
N LEU A 91 -9.99 17.13 32.23
CA LEU A 91 -9.89 16.30 31.04
C LEU A 91 -8.85 15.19 31.29
N PRO A 92 -9.16 13.91 30.98
CA PRO A 92 -8.19 12.84 31.12
C PRO A 92 -7.00 13.03 30.16
N ARG A 93 -5.82 12.50 30.52
CA ARG A 93 -4.59 12.62 29.71
C ARG A 93 -4.76 12.14 28.27
N TRP A 94 -5.49 11.04 28.08
CA TRP A 94 -5.82 10.52 26.75
C TRP A 94 -6.73 11.46 25.94
N GLY A 95 -7.55 12.29 26.61
CA GLY A 95 -8.33 13.35 25.97
C GLY A 95 -7.45 14.50 25.48
N VAL A 96 -6.47 14.92 26.29
CA VAL A 96 -5.48 15.93 25.88
C VAL A 96 -4.67 15.43 24.68
N ALA A 97 -4.22 14.17 24.71
CA ALA A 97 -3.54 13.54 23.58
C ALA A 97 -4.44 13.49 22.33
N GLY A 98 -5.72 13.19 22.49
CA GLY A 98 -6.71 13.24 21.40
C GLY A 98 -6.87 14.63 20.78
N ILE A 99 -6.87 15.69 21.59
CA ILE A 99 -6.90 17.09 21.08
C ILE A 99 -5.62 17.39 20.30
N ALA A 100 -4.44 17.06 20.85
CA ALA A 100 -3.18 17.29 20.17
C ALA A 100 -3.10 16.56 18.82
N PHE A 101 -3.54 15.30 18.78
CA PHE A 101 -3.57 14.51 17.56
C PHE A 101 -4.61 15.04 16.56
N LEU A 102 -5.78 15.49 17.04
CA LEU A 102 -6.78 16.15 16.20
C LEU A 102 -6.20 17.40 15.53
N THR A 103 -5.55 18.27 16.31
CA THR A 103 -4.93 19.50 15.80
C THR A 103 -3.85 19.19 14.78
N LEU A 104 -2.98 18.21 15.05
CA LEU A 104 -1.95 17.79 14.11
C LEU A 104 -2.55 17.24 12.81
N ALA A 105 -3.49 16.31 12.89
CA ALA A 105 -4.16 15.73 11.73
C ALA A 105 -4.90 16.79 10.91
N TRP A 106 -5.51 17.78 11.56
CA TRP A 106 -6.17 18.91 10.90
C TRP A 106 -5.17 19.79 10.17
N VAL A 107 -4.06 20.18 10.81
CA VAL A 107 -3.01 20.97 10.16
C VAL A 107 -2.47 20.24 8.92
N ILE A 108 -2.19 18.94 9.04
CA ILE A 108 -1.71 18.14 7.89
C ILE A 108 -2.77 18.09 6.79
N ALA A 109 -4.03 17.86 7.15
CA ALA A 109 -5.15 17.79 6.19
C ALA A 109 -5.32 19.09 5.41
N TRP A 110 -5.18 20.25 6.06
CA TRP A 110 -5.51 21.56 5.47
C TRP A 110 -4.31 22.31 4.89
N THR A 111 -3.10 21.80 5.07
CA THR A 111 -1.91 22.30 4.39
C THR A 111 -1.68 21.53 3.09
N ARG A 112 -0.78 22.01 2.23
CA ARG A 112 -0.36 21.31 1.00
C ARG A 112 1.16 21.29 0.94
N LEU A 113 1.76 20.56 1.88
CA LEU A 113 3.20 20.43 2.00
C LEU A 113 3.66 19.25 1.14
N PRO A 114 4.55 19.45 0.14
CA PRO A 114 4.99 18.37 -0.75
C PRO A 114 5.56 17.16 -0.01
N SER A 115 6.27 17.38 1.09
CA SER A 115 6.84 16.32 1.94
C SER A 115 5.81 15.45 2.66
N LEU A 116 4.54 15.88 2.74
CA LEU A 116 3.46 15.15 3.40
C LEU A 116 2.39 14.64 2.42
N ALA A 117 2.57 14.82 1.11
CA ALA A 117 1.57 14.48 0.10
C ALA A 117 1.04 13.04 0.24
N ALA A 118 1.92 12.08 0.52
CA ALA A 118 1.57 10.68 0.72
C ALA A 118 0.68 10.41 1.94
N VAL A 119 0.70 11.28 2.96
CA VAL A 119 -0.15 11.14 4.17
C VAL A 119 -1.43 11.97 4.03
N GLN A 120 -1.39 13.05 3.24
CA GLN A 120 -2.50 13.99 3.07
C GLN A 120 -3.75 13.37 2.43
N CYS A 121 -3.60 12.34 1.60
CA CYS A 121 -4.72 11.58 1.05
C CYS A 121 -5.40 10.67 2.09
N HIS A 122 -4.83 10.51 3.29
CA HIS A 122 -5.30 9.60 4.34
C HIS A 122 -5.72 10.30 5.64
N THR A 123 -5.76 11.63 5.67
CA THR A 123 -5.99 12.40 6.91
C THR A 123 -7.40 12.29 7.47
N PHE A 124 -8.35 11.75 6.72
CA PHE A 124 -9.74 11.62 7.17
C PHE A 124 -9.88 10.66 8.37
N VAL A 125 -9.18 9.52 8.34
CA VAL A 125 -9.19 8.54 9.43
C VAL A 125 -8.66 9.11 10.75
N PRO A 126 -7.45 9.71 10.81
CA PRO A 126 -6.92 10.25 12.07
C PRO A 126 -7.77 11.40 12.63
N LEU A 127 -8.39 12.23 11.79
CA LEU A 127 -9.33 13.27 12.24
C LEU A 127 -10.52 12.66 13.02
N TRP A 128 -11.15 11.62 12.47
CA TRP A 128 -12.32 11.00 13.10
C TRP A 128 -11.99 10.15 14.33
N LEU A 129 -10.88 9.41 14.30
CA LEU A 129 -10.43 8.70 15.49
C LEU A 129 -10.15 9.69 16.63
N SER A 130 -9.54 10.84 16.32
CA SER A 130 -9.31 11.89 17.30
C SER A 130 -10.62 12.49 17.81
N TYR A 131 -11.58 12.77 16.94
CA TYR A 131 -12.92 13.25 17.32
C TYR A 131 -13.59 12.31 18.34
N ILE A 132 -13.61 11.02 18.04
CA ILE A 132 -14.20 9.98 18.89
C ILE A 132 -13.56 9.99 20.29
N VAL A 133 -12.23 10.08 20.34
CA VAL A 133 -11.48 10.16 21.60
C VAL A 133 -11.83 11.46 22.34
N VAL A 134 -11.84 12.61 21.65
CA VAL A 134 -12.12 13.91 22.26
C VAL A 134 -13.54 13.97 22.82
N VAL A 135 -14.57 13.59 22.06
CA VAL A 135 -15.96 13.61 22.55
C VAL A 135 -16.18 12.62 23.69
N SER A 136 -15.51 11.46 23.66
CA SER A 136 -15.50 10.50 24.76
C SER A 136 -14.81 11.06 26.01
N ALA A 137 -13.73 11.82 25.84
CA ALA A 137 -13.01 12.48 26.93
C ALA A 137 -13.82 13.61 27.56
N LEU A 138 -14.52 14.41 26.74
CA LEU A 138 -15.42 15.45 27.20
C LEU A 138 -16.60 14.84 27.99
N THR A 139 -17.15 13.73 27.51
CA THR A 139 -18.18 12.97 28.23
C THR A 139 -17.66 12.45 29.56
N HIS A 140 -16.45 11.88 29.58
CA HIS A 140 -15.81 11.41 30.81
C HIS A 140 -15.53 12.57 31.78
N ALA A 141 -15.06 13.73 31.30
CA ALA A 141 -14.82 14.90 32.12
C ALA A 141 -16.11 15.46 32.74
N ARG A 142 -17.25 15.35 32.04
CA ARG A 142 -18.56 15.81 32.56
C ARG A 142 -19.23 14.82 33.50
N LYS A 143 -19.19 13.52 33.18
CA LYS A 143 -20.00 12.48 33.84
C LYS A 143 -19.17 11.48 34.67
N GLY A 144 -17.85 11.52 34.58
CA GLY A 144 -16.93 10.57 35.21
C GLY A 144 -16.81 9.22 34.48
N THR A 145 -17.57 8.99 33.40
CA THR A 145 -17.57 7.74 32.62
C THR A 145 -18.00 8.00 31.18
N CYS A 146 -17.56 7.16 30.25
CA CYS A 146 -17.97 7.16 28.84
C CYS A 146 -17.99 5.73 28.29
N LEU A 147 -18.59 5.51 27.12
CA LEU A 147 -18.65 4.19 26.48
C LEU A 147 -17.28 3.55 26.27
N LEU A 148 -16.27 4.34 25.91
CA LEU A 148 -14.90 3.88 25.70
C LEU A 148 -14.29 3.23 26.96
N THR A 149 -14.67 3.71 28.15
CA THR A 149 -14.15 3.21 29.45
C THR A 149 -15.08 2.20 30.11
N ARG A 150 -16.40 2.32 29.91
CA ARG A 150 -17.42 1.50 30.58
C ARG A 150 -17.75 0.20 29.84
N ASN A 151 -17.63 0.19 28.51
CA ASN A 151 -18.10 -0.92 27.68
C ASN A 151 -17.25 -1.09 26.42
N THR A 152 -15.92 -1.07 26.62
CA THR A 152 -14.90 -0.96 25.56
C THR A 152 -15.07 -1.97 24.44
N LEU A 153 -15.27 -3.25 24.75
CA LEU A 153 -15.37 -4.30 23.73
C LEU A 153 -16.63 -4.16 22.85
N ARG A 154 -17.79 -3.86 23.45
CA ARG A 154 -19.02 -3.66 22.67
C ARG A 154 -18.96 -2.36 21.88
N TYR A 155 -18.36 -1.32 22.46
CA TYR A 155 -18.12 -0.06 21.75
C TYR A 155 -17.15 -0.25 20.58
N ALA A 156 -16.09 -1.04 20.75
CA ALA A 156 -15.17 -1.39 19.66
C ALA A 156 -15.86 -2.18 18.54
N ALA A 157 -16.87 -3.00 18.84
CA ALA A 157 -17.67 -3.69 17.84
C ALA A 157 -18.49 -2.74 16.95
N LEU A 158 -18.68 -1.47 17.35
CA LEU A 158 -19.33 -0.47 16.51
C LEU A 158 -18.48 -0.08 15.30
N PHE A 159 -17.15 -0.20 15.36
CA PHE A 159 -16.27 0.14 14.22
C PHE A 159 -16.50 -0.76 13.00
N PRO A 160 -16.41 -2.11 13.11
CA PRO A 160 -16.70 -2.98 11.96
C PRO A 160 -18.18 -2.90 11.53
N ALA A 161 -19.12 -2.72 12.48
CA ALA A 161 -20.53 -2.53 12.14
C ALA A 161 -20.76 -1.22 11.35
N SER A 162 -20.01 -0.17 11.68
CA SER A 162 -20.06 1.12 10.98
C SER A 162 -19.58 1.00 9.55
N ALA A 163 -18.51 0.24 9.31
CA ALA A 163 -18.03 -0.01 7.96
C ALA A 163 -19.09 -0.71 7.10
N VAL A 164 -19.76 -1.74 7.63
CA VAL A 164 -20.85 -2.43 6.93
C VAL A 164 -22.03 -1.49 6.65
N LEU A 165 -22.42 -0.69 7.65
CA LEU A 165 -23.50 0.28 7.51
C LEU A 165 -23.21 1.28 6.39
N TRP A 166 -22.03 1.88 6.36
CA TRP A 166 -21.72 2.89 5.37
C TRP A 166 -21.47 2.29 3.98
N TRP A 167 -20.85 1.11 3.88
CA TRP A 167 -20.76 0.40 2.60
C TRP A 167 -22.13 0.11 1.99
N TYR A 168 -23.14 -0.09 2.84
CA TYR A 168 -24.52 -0.20 2.37
C TYR A 168 -25.04 1.13 1.81
N PHE A 169 -24.76 2.27 2.44
CA PHE A 169 -25.07 3.59 1.86
C PHE A 169 -24.31 3.87 0.56
N GLU A 170 -23.04 3.48 0.46
CA GLU A 170 -22.28 3.55 -0.80
C GLU A 170 -22.91 2.67 -1.88
N TYR A 171 -23.40 1.48 -1.53
CA TYR A 171 -24.15 0.62 -2.43
C TYR A 171 -25.44 1.30 -2.91
N LEU A 172 -26.22 1.90 -2.00
CA LEU A 172 -27.43 2.65 -2.37
C LEU A 172 -27.11 3.88 -3.23
N ASN A 173 -26.00 4.56 -2.94
CA ASN A 173 -25.54 5.73 -3.66
C ASN A 173 -25.19 5.41 -5.12
N ARG A 174 -24.89 4.16 -5.48
CA ARG A 174 -24.71 3.78 -6.90
C ARG A 174 -25.98 3.97 -7.73
N PHE A 175 -27.16 3.92 -7.11
CA PHE A 175 -28.43 4.04 -7.81
C PHE A 175 -28.86 5.49 -7.99
N VAL A 176 -28.50 6.36 -7.04
CA VAL A 176 -28.95 7.76 -7.02
C VAL A 176 -27.83 8.76 -7.35
N GLN A 177 -26.57 8.45 -7.05
CA GLN A 177 -25.38 9.30 -7.22
C GLN A 177 -25.44 10.67 -6.51
N ASN A 178 -25.98 10.68 -5.28
CA ASN A 178 -26.09 11.89 -4.45
C ASN A 178 -24.72 12.47 -4.05
N TRP A 179 -23.68 11.65 -3.95
CA TRP A 179 -22.31 12.09 -3.70
C TRP A 179 -21.30 11.28 -4.53
N HIS A 180 -20.13 11.86 -4.74
CA HIS A 180 -19.00 11.20 -5.40
C HIS A 180 -17.67 11.69 -4.80
N TYR A 181 -16.64 10.86 -4.89
CA TYR A 181 -15.31 11.19 -4.37
C TYR A 181 -14.43 11.80 -5.47
N VAL A 182 -13.68 12.84 -5.11
CA VAL A 182 -12.70 13.51 -5.99
C VAL A 182 -11.29 13.34 -5.42
N ASN A 183 -10.28 13.42 -6.30
CA ASN A 183 -8.87 13.16 -5.99
C ASN A 183 -8.62 11.75 -5.41
N VAL A 184 -9.35 10.76 -5.94
CA VAL A 184 -9.21 9.32 -5.59
C VAL A 184 -8.93 8.46 -6.83
N SER A 185 -8.72 9.07 -8.01
CA SER A 185 -8.45 8.37 -9.28
C SER A 185 -7.15 7.57 -9.26
N ASP A 186 -6.19 8.01 -8.44
CA ASP A 186 -4.87 7.39 -8.33
C ASP A 186 -4.89 6.17 -7.40
N PHE A 187 -6.00 5.93 -6.68
CA PHE A 187 -6.14 4.74 -5.84
C PHE A 187 -6.46 3.52 -6.67
N THR A 188 -5.70 2.44 -6.42
CA THR A 188 -6.08 1.11 -6.87
C THR A 188 -7.41 0.68 -6.21
N ARG A 189 -8.10 -0.30 -6.81
CA ARG A 189 -9.36 -0.83 -6.26
C ARG A 189 -9.22 -1.28 -4.80
N THR A 190 -8.06 -1.85 -4.46
CA THR A 190 -7.76 -2.34 -3.12
C THR A 190 -7.50 -1.20 -2.15
N GLU A 191 -6.71 -0.20 -2.54
CA GLU A 191 -6.45 0.98 -1.71
C GLU A 191 -7.74 1.72 -1.40
N TYR A 192 -8.56 1.99 -2.43
CA TYR A 192 -9.88 2.57 -2.23
C TYR A 192 -10.70 1.74 -1.24
N GLY A 193 -10.76 0.42 -1.43
CA GLY A 193 -11.48 -0.48 -0.53
C GLY A 193 -11.01 -0.41 0.92
N VAL A 194 -9.71 -0.39 1.17
CA VAL A 194 -9.14 -0.34 2.53
C VAL A 194 -9.37 1.02 3.18
N PHE A 195 -8.99 2.11 2.51
CA PHE A 195 -9.07 3.46 3.09
C PHE A 195 -10.51 3.94 3.27
N ALA A 196 -11.39 3.61 2.32
CA ALA A 196 -12.83 3.84 2.47
C ALA A 196 -13.37 3.06 3.66
N THR A 197 -13.06 1.75 3.79
CA THR A 197 -13.49 0.92 4.93
C THR A 197 -13.05 1.50 6.28
N LEU A 198 -11.81 1.98 6.39
CA LEU A 198 -11.30 2.61 7.60
C LEU A 198 -12.05 3.90 7.92
N SER A 199 -12.30 4.76 6.93
CA SER A 199 -13.06 6.00 7.11
C SER A 199 -14.52 5.72 7.48
N PHE A 200 -15.12 4.71 6.87
CA PHE A 200 -16.48 4.27 7.14
C PHE A 200 -16.65 3.66 8.53
N SER A 201 -15.58 3.08 9.08
CA SER A 201 -15.61 2.47 10.41
C SER A 201 -15.83 3.47 11.56
N THR A 202 -15.66 4.77 11.32
CA THR A 202 -15.70 5.77 12.41
C THR A 202 -17.08 6.41 12.62
N VAL A 203 -18.05 6.17 11.73
CA VAL A 203 -19.36 6.85 11.73
C VAL A 203 -20.22 6.50 12.96
N LEU A 204 -20.50 5.22 13.19
CA LEU A 204 -21.29 4.80 14.37
C LEU A 204 -20.63 5.18 15.70
N PRO A 205 -19.33 4.88 15.93
CA PRO A 205 -18.67 5.29 17.16
C PRO A 205 -18.77 6.81 17.41
N ALA A 206 -18.59 7.63 16.38
CA ALA A 206 -18.71 9.09 16.50
C ALA A 206 -20.12 9.51 16.92
N VAL A 207 -21.16 9.09 16.18
CA VAL A 207 -22.55 9.47 16.48
C VAL A 207 -22.98 9.01 17.86
N VAL A 208 -22.70 7.76 18.24
CA VAL A 208 -23.10 7.20 19.54
C VAL A 208 -22.40 7.91 20.71
N SER A 209 -21.12 8.28 20.54
CA SER A 209 -20.38 9.03 21.57
C SER A 209 -20.90 10.45 21.71
N THR A 210 -21.25 11.07 20.59
CA THR A 210 -21.88 12.39 20.57
C THR A 210 -23.27 12.36 21.22
N VAL A 211 -24.07 11.31 21.01
CA VAL A 211 -25.33 11.12 21.76
C VAL A 211 -25.06 11.05 23.26
N GLU A 212 -24.08 10.25 23.72
CA GLU A 212 -23.75 10.18 25.15
C GLU A 212 -23.30 11.55 25.71
N PHE A 213 -22.54 12.31 24.92
CA PHE A 213 -22.12 13.66 25.27
C PHE A 213 -23.31 14.63 25.39
N LEU A 214 -24.22 14.65 24.41
CA LEU A 214 -25.40 15.53 24.41
C LEU A 214 -26.29 15.27 25.63
N ARG A 215 -26.40 14.01 26.08
CA ARG A 215 -27.14 13.64 27.30
C ARG A 215 -26.56 14.20 28.60
N THR A 216 -25.34 14.70 28.58
CA THR A 216 -24.74 15.35 29.75
C THR A 216 -25.22 16.80 29.93
N PHE A 217 -26.04 17.33 29.03
CA PHE A 217 -26.58 18.69 29.10
C PHE A 217 -28.06 18.67 29.46
N SER A 218 -28.42 19.39 30.54
CA SER A 218 -29.79 19.44 31.06
C SER A 218 -30.86 19.84 30.02
N PRO A 219 -30.64 20.88 29.18
CA PRO A 219 -31.59 21.25 28.14
C PRO A 219 -31.98 20.08 27.23
N LEU A 220 -31.01 19.21 26.92
CA LEU A 220 -31.17 18.10 25.98
C LEU A 220 -31.67 16.83 26.68
N GLU A 221 -31.24 16.56 27.91
CA GLU A 221 -31.70 15.37 28.65
C GLU A 221 -33.16 15.50 29.13
N TYR A 222 -33.64 16.72 29.46
CA TYR A 222 -35.01 16.89 29.96
C TYR A 222 -35.96 17.55 28.95
N GLY A 223 -35.45 18.37 28.03
CA GLY A 223 -36.27 19.17 27.12
C GLY A 223 -37.15 18.36 26.16
N PHE A 224 -36.74 17.12 25.87
CA PHE A 224 -37.47 16.18 25.01
C PHE A 224 -38.39 15.23 25.80
N CYS A 225 -38.48 15.37 27.13
CA CYS A 225 -39.46 14.67 27.94
C CYS A 225 -40.71 15.53 28.10
N THR A 226 -41.82 15.12 27.48
CA THR A 226 -43.08 15.86 27.47
C THR A 226 -44.17 15.09 28.19
N ARG A 227 -45.22 15.79 28.66
CA ARG A 227 -46.41 15.13 29.25
C ARG A 227 -47.28 14.42 28.22
N ARG A 228 -47.11 14.73 26.93
CA ARG A 228 -47.94 14.21 25.83
C ARG A 228 -47.19 13.11 25.11
N GLY A 229 -47.51 11.87 25.46
CA GLY A 229 -47.04 10.70 24.74
C GLY A 229 -47.76 10.50 23.42
N TRP A 230 -47.15 9.69 22.56
CA TRP A 230 -47.76 9.18 21.33
C TRP A 230 -47.60 7.67 21.26
N SER A 231 -48.71 6.97 21.06
CA SER A 231 -48.74 5.52 20.86
C SER A 231 -49.67 5.17 19.70
N PRO A 232 -49.21 4.40 18.71
CA PRO A 232 -50.07 3.95 17.62
C PRO A 232 -51.12 2.95 18.13
N ARG A 233 -52.37 3.07 17.66
CA ARG A 233 -53.46 2.11 17.99
C ARG A 233 -53.15 0.70 17.50
N HIS A 234 -52.47 0.59 16.34
CA HIS A 234 -52.12 -0.68 15.70
C HIS A 234 -50.62 -0.71 15.34
N PRO A 235 -49.71 -0.96 16.31
CA PRO A 235 -48.27 -0.91 16.09
C PRO A 235 -47.82 -1.87 14.99
N ARG A 236 -48.33 -3.11 14.97
CA ARG A 236 -47.98 -4.10 13.93
C ARG A 236 -48.35 -3.65 12.51
N LEU A 237 -49.51 -3.01 12.33
CA LEU A 237 -49.91 -2.46 11.03
C LEU A 237 -49.02 -1.30 10.61
N LEU A 238 -48.64 -0.44 11.56
CA LEU A 238 -47.68 0.64 11.31
C LEU A 238 -46.30 0.10 10.89
N GLY A 239 -45.82 -0.96 11.57
CA GLY A 239 -44.58 -1.63 11.22
C GLY A 239 -44.62 -2.27 9.83
N LEU A 240 -45.72 -2.95 9.48
CA LEU A 240 -45.91 -3.52 8.15
C LEU A 240 -45.96 -2.43 7.07
N PHE A 241 -46.68 -1.34 7.34
CA PHE A 241 -46.74 -0.18 6.46
C PHE A 241 -45.35 0.42 6.23
N ALA A 242 -44.54 0.57 7.27
CA ALA A 242 -43.16 1.04 7.14
C ALA A 242 -42.31 0.11 6.26
N ILE A 243 -42.42 -1.21 6.42
CA ILE A 243 -41.71 -2.18 5.57
C ILE A 243 -42.13 -2.04 4.10
N VAL A 244 -43.44 -1.95 3.83
CA VAL A 244 -43.97 -1.83 2.46
C VAL A 244 -43.51 -0.53 1.81
N VAL A 245 -43.61 0.60 2.53
CA VAL A 245 -43.17 1.90 2.02
C VAL A 245 -41.66 1.92 1.80
N GLY A 246 -40.87 1.48 2.78
CA GLY A 246 -39.41 1.42 2.66
C GLY A 246 -38.97 0.50 1.53
N GLY A 247 -39.64 -0.65 1.36
CA GLY A 247 -39.36 -1.58 0.27
C GLY A 247 -39.71 -1.03 -1.11
N ALA A 248 -40.86 -0.37 -1.23
CA ALA A 248 -41.26 0.30 -2.47
C ALA A 248 -40.26 1.39 -2.86
N VAL A 249 -39.82 2.22 -1.91
CA VAL A 249 -38.82 3.27 -2.13
C VAL A 249 -37.50 2.70 -2.63
N LEU A 250 -36.96 1.67 -1.95
CA LEU A 250 -35.70 1.05 -2.36
C LEU A 250 -35.83 0.40 -3.75
N ALA A 251 -37.00 -0.16 -4.06
CA ALA A 251 -37.26 -0.74 -5.38
C ALA A 251 -37.42 0.32 -6.48
N THR A 252 -37.87 1.54 -6.19
CA THR A 252 -38.08 2.56 -7.24
C THR A 252 -36.89 3.49 -7.44
N MET A 253 -35.97 3.60 -6.47
CA MET A 253 -34.89 4.59 -6.53
C MET A 253 -33.93 4.41 -7.72
N GLY A 254 -33.66 3.17 -8.14
CA GLY A 254 -32.81 2.90 -9.31
C GLY A 254 -33.46 3.26 -10.66
N ALA A 255 -34.80 3.31 -10.71
CA ALA A 255 -35.57 3.72 -11.88
C ALA A 255 -35.75 5.25 -11.93
N HIS A 256 -35.96 5.87 -10.78
CA HIS A 256 -36.27 7.29 -10.62
C HIS A 256 -35.38 7.93 -9.55
N PRO A 257 -34.11 8.23 -9.86
CA PRO A 257 -33.17 8.74 -8.87
C PRO A 257 -33.57 10.11 -8.31
N ASP A 258 -34.07 11.04 -9.15
CA ASP A 258 -34.36 12.41 -8.71
C ASP A 258 -35.49 12.51 -7.67
N PRO A 259 -36.68 11.89 -7.81
CA PRO A 259 -37.72 12.01 -6.80
C PRO A 259 -37.39 11.28 -5.49
N PHE A 260 -36.55 10.25 -5.55
CA PHE A 260 -36.23 9.39 -4.40
C PHE A 260 -34.86 9.67 -3.78
N PHE A 261 -34.15 10.72 -4.23
CA PHE A 261 -32.82 11.09 -3.75
C PHE A 261 -32.72 11.24 -2.23
N ALA A 262 -33.75 11.83 -1.59
CA ALA A 262 -33.77 12.06 -0.14
C ALA A 262 -34.19 10.81 0.64
N VAL A 263 -34.85 9.86 -0.03
CA VAL A 263 -35.53 8.74 0.61
C VAL A 263 -34.60 7.54 0.78
N LEU A 264 -33.39 7.57 0.20
CA LEU A 264 -32.33 6.61 0.51
C LEU A 264 -31.97 6.62 2.01
N TRP A 265 -32.13 7.76 2.69
CA TRP A 265 -31.91 7.93 4.13
C TRP A 265 -33.08 7.47 5.01
N LEU A 266 -34.19 7.04 4.40
CA LEU A 266 -35.41 6.65 5.08
C LEU A 266 -35.79 5.19 4.81
N GLY A 267 -35.54 4.69 3.60
CA GLY A 267 -35.86 3.32 3.20
C GLY A 267 -35.28 2.26 4.15
N PRO A 268 -33.97 2.28 4.44
CA PRO A 268 -33.34 1.34 5.36
C PRO A 268 -33.92 1.43 6.77
N LEU A 269 -34.05 2.66 7.31
CA LEU A 269 -34.70 2.90 8.60
C LEU A 269 -36.08 2.27 8.68
N LEU A 270 -36.94 2.51 7.69
CA LEU A 270 -38.34 2.06 7.68
C LEU A 270 -38.45 0.53 7.64
N ILE A 271 -37.63 -0.13 6.81
CA ILE A 271 -37.61 -1.60 6.73
C ILE A 271 -37.11 -2.20 8.05
N TRP A 272 -36.00 -1.67 8.58
CA TRP A 272 -35.40 -2.21 9.80
C TRP A 272 -36.31 -1.98 11.01
N TRP A 273 -36.73 -0.73 11.23
CA TRP A 273 -37.61 -0.37 12.34
C TRP A 273 -38.97 -1.06 12.22
N GLY A 274 -39.58 -1.08 11.03
CA GLY A 274 -40.85 -1.75 10.79
C GLY A 274 -40.78 -3.25 11.08
N GLY A 275 -39.67 -3.90 10.71
CA GLY A 275 -39.37 -5.29 11.05
C GLY A 275 -39.35 -5.53 12.56
N ARG A 276 -38.72 -4.63 13.33
CA ARG A 276 -38.69 -4.70 14.81
C ARG A 276 -40.08 -4.52 15.44
N VAL A 277 -40.87 -3.59 14.91
CA VAL A 277 -42.25 -3.35 15.38
C VAL A 277 -43.13 -4.57 15.13
N VAL A 278 -43.06 -5.18 13.94
CA VAL A 278 -43.81 -6.42 13.62
C VAL A 278 -43.31 -7.60 14.46
N ALA A 279 -42.02 -7.63 14.77
CA ALA A 279 -41.39 -8.65 15.60
C ALA A 279 -41.67 -8.50 17.11
N GLU A 280 -42.36 -7.44 17.54
CA GLU A 280 -42.61 -7.11 18.95
C GLU A 280 -41.33 -7.01 19.79
N GLN A 281 -40.25 -6.55 19.16
CA GLN A 281 -39.01 -6.28 19.86
C GLN A 281 -39.08 -4.92 20.55
N ASP A 282 -38.16 -4.67 21.48
CA ASP A 282 -37.98 -3.34 22.06
C ASP A 282 -37.73 -2.34 20.94
N THR A 283 -38.53 -1.28 20.87
CA THR A 283 -38.41 -0.19 19.91
C THR A 283 -38.51 1.13 20.64
N ILE A 284 -38.49 2.25 19.92
CA ILE A 284 -38.72 3.57 20.49
C ILE A 284 -40.19 3.80 20.94
N LEU A 285 -41.15 2.98 20.48
CA LEU A 285 -42.59 3.19 20.72
C LEU A 285 -42.96 3.28 22.21
N PRO A 286 -42.44 2.44 23.13
CA PRO A 286 -42.72 2.57 24.56
C PRO A 286 -42.21 3.88 25.17
N SER A 287 -41.07 4.40 24.69
CA SER A 287 -40.54 5.70 25.12
C SER A 287 -41.45 6.84 24.65
N LEU A 288 -41.85 6.81 23.37
CA LEU A 288 -42.77 7.80 22.81
C LEU A 288 -44.13 7.79 23.51
N ALA A 289 -44.64 6.61 23.88
CA ALA A 289 -45.90 6.46 24.61
C ALA A 289 -45.84 7.13 25.99
N LYS A 290 -44.66 7.16 26.63
CA LYS A 290 -44.39 7.84 27.90
C LYS A 290 -44.06 9.33 27.73
N GLY A 291 -44.04 9.84 26.49
CA GLY A 291 -43.67 11.22 26.17
C GLY A 291 -42.17 11.48 26.18
N ASP A 292 -41.33 10.43 26.15
CA ASP A 292 -39.88 10.55 26.03
C ASP A 292 -39.46 10.53 24.54
N TRP A 293 -39.16 11.71 24.00
CA TRP A 293 -38.74 11.91 22.61
C TRP A 293 -37.22 11.90 22.43
N ARG A 294 -36.43 11.70 23.49
CA ARG A 294 -34.96 11.66 23.41
C ARG A 294 -34.43 10.63 22.40
N PRO A 295 -35.00 9.41 22.28
CA PRO A 295 -34.53 8.42 21.31
C PRO A 295 -34.67 8.85 19.84
N LEU A 296 -35.47 9.89 19.57
CA LEU A 296 -35.58 10.52 18.24
C LEU A 296 -34.70 11.78 18.15
N ALA A 297 -34.81 12.68 19.13
CA ALA A 297 -34.20 14.00 19.05
C ALA A 297 -32.68 13.99 19.22
N LEU A 298 -32.15 13.22 20.18
CA LEU A 298 -30.70 13.23 20.47
C LEU A 298 -29.88 12.59 19.36
N PRO A 299 -30.29 11.46 18.76
CA PRO A 299 -29.56 10.90 17.62
C PRO A 299 -29.57 11.82 16.41
N ALA A 300 -30.71 12.46 16.13
CA ALA A 300 -30.82 13.43 15.04
C ALA A 300 -29.88 14.63 15.26
N LEU A 301 -29.83 15.19 16.48
CA LEU A 301 -28.90 16.27 16.82
C LEU A 301 -27.44 15.82 16.78
N ALA A 302 -27.14 14.61 17.25
CA ALA A 302 -25.78 14.08 17.23
C ALA A 302 -25.27 13.87 15.80
N ALA A 303 -26.09 13.29 14.92
CA ALA A 303 -25.74 13.13 13.52
C ALA A 303 -25.65 14.46 12.78
N LEU A 304 -26.51 15.45 13.09
CA LEU A 304 -26.39 16.80 12.53
C LEU A 304 -25.07 17.48 12.94
N LEU A 305 -24.67 17.33 14.22
CA LEU A 305 -23.38 17.84 14.71
C LEU A 305 -22.19 17.12 14.06
N CYS A 306 -22.26 15.78 13.95
CA CYS A 306 -21.24 15.01 13.26
C CYS A 306 -21.18 15.39 11.78
N GLY A 307 -22.33 15.60 11.13
CA GLY A 307 -22.47 16.10 9.75
C GLY A 307 -21.79 17.43 9.53
N PHE A 308 -22.01 18.40 10.41
CA PHE A 308 -21.30 19.67 10.37
C PHE A 308 -19.77 19.50 10.43
N VAL A 309 -19.29 18.61 11.30
CA VAL A 309 -17.86 18.35 11.46
C VAL A 309 -17.30 17.53 10.28
N TRP A 310 -18.06 16.58 9.71
CA TRP A 310 -17.72 15.85 8.48
C TRP A 310 -17.47 16.83 7.35
N GLU A 311 -18.43 17.72 7.13
CA GLU A 311 -18.36 18.71 6.05
C GLU A 311 -17.24 19.74 6.25
N LEU A 312 -16.99 20.16 7.50
CA LEU A 312 -15.85 21.03 7.83
C LEU A 312 -14.53 20.39 7.42
N TRP A 313 -14.28 19.14 7.83
CA TRP A 313 -13.02 18.46 7.50
C TRP A 313 -12.92 18.02 6.05
N ASN A 314 -14.04 17.71 5.42
CA ASN A 314 -14.13 17.41 4.00
C ASN A 314 -13.63 18.58 3.13
N LEU A 315 -13.94 19.83 3.50
CA LEU A 315 -13.54 21.03 2.75
C LEU A 315 -12.03 21.09 2.47
N GLY A 316 -11.22 20.85 3.50
CA GLY A 316 -9.76 20.95 3.41
C GLY A 316 -9.04 19.64 3.08
N SER A 317 -9.73 18.50 3.08
CA SER A 317 -9.11 17.19 2.80
C SER A 317 -8.73 17.04 1.33
N LEU A 318 -7.63 16.31 1.06
CA LEU A 318 -7.17 16.06 -0.32
C LEU A 318 -8.14 15.11 -1.04
N ALA A 319 -8.31 13.90 -0.51
CA ALA A 319 -9.40 13.00 -0.87
C ALA A 319 -10.67 13.49 -0.16
N ARG A 320 -11.68 13.88 -0.92
CA ARG A 320 -12.91 14.51 -0.40
C ARG A 320 -14.11 14.08 -1.25
N TRP A 321 -15.31 14.30 -0.75
CA TRP A 321 -16.55 14.07 -1.51
C TRP A 321 -17.23 15.38 -1.88
N GLU A 322 -17.91 15.37 -3.03
CA GLU A 322 -18.76 16.44 -3.51
C GLU A 322 -20.18 15.92 -3.72
N TYR A 323 -21.17 16.76 -3.43
CA TYR A 323 -22.58 16.39 -3.50
C TYR A 323 -23.21 16.83 -4.81
N SER A 324 -24.15 16.01 -5.29
CA SER A 324 -25.07 16.30 -6.38
C SER A 324 -26.50 16.01 -5.91
N VAL A 325 -27.14 17.01 -5.30
CA VAL A 325 -28.47 16.85 -4.67
C VAL A 325 -29.55 17.46 -5.57
N PRO A 326 -30.40 16.64 -6.22
CA PRO A 326 -31.38 17.15 -7.17
C PRO A 326 -32.35 18.15 -6.52
N TYR A 327 -32.81 19.11 -7.32
CA TYR A 327 -33.73 20.20 -6.91
C TYR A 327 -33.21 21.22 -5.90
N VAL A 328 -32.25 20.87 -5.03
CA VAL A 328 -31.82 21.72 -3.91
C VAL A 328 -30.31 22.02 -3.91
N GLN A 329 -29.59 21.73 -4.99
CA GLN A 329 -28.15 21.97 -5.16
C GLN A 329 -27.75 23.47 -5.21
N ARG A 330 -28.08 24.25 -4.18
CA ARG A 330 -27.72 25.67 -4.00
C ARG A 330 -27.52 26.00 -2.52
N PHE A 331 -26.94 27.15 -2.24
CA PHE A 331 -26.69 27.66 -0.89
C PHE A 331 -25.84 26.69 -0.06
N HIS A 332 -24.64 26.42 -0.57
CA HIS A 332 -23.72 25.47 0.04
C HIS A 332 -23.14 26.01 1.34
N LEU A 333 -23.11 25.12 2.34
CA LEU A 333 -22.30 25.26 3.54
C LEU A 333 -21.26 24.14 3.48
N PHE A 334 -20.01 24.51 3.23
CA PHE A 334 -18.94 23.58 2.79
C PHE A 334 -19.30 22.92 1.45
N ALA A 335 -19.17 21.60 1.31
CA ALA A 335 -19.50 20.90 0.06
C ALA A 335 -21.00 20.58 -0.09
N MET A 336 -21.78 20.68 1.00
CA MET A 336 -23.19 20.27 1.03
C MET A 336 -24.15 21.47 0.89
N PRO A 337 -25.23 21.36 0.10
CA PRO A 337 -26.33 22.33 0.15
C PRO A 337 -26.93 22.41 1.55
N VAL A 338 -27.37 23.60 2.00
CA VAL A 338 -27.91 23.78 3.35
C VAL A 338 -29.07 22.82 3.69
N LEU A 339 -29.94 22.53 2.71
CA LEU A 339 -31.04 21.58 2.90
C LEU A 339 -30.59 20.12 2.90
N GLY A 340 -29.38 19.81 2.42
CA GLY A 340 -28.80 18.47 2.51
C GLY A 340 -28.58 18.02 3.97
N TYR A 341 -28.27 18.95 4.88
CA TYR A 341 -28.02 18.65 6.29
C TYR A 341 -29.20 18.00 7.00
N ILE A 342 -30.43 18.17 6.50
CA ILE A 342 -31.61 17.52 7.08
C ILE A 342 -31.55 15.99 6.92
N GLY A 343 -30.79 15.48 5.95
CA GLY A 343 -30.56 14.05 5.77
C GLY A 343 -29.84 13.40 6.96
N TYR A 344 -29.07 14.19 7.72
CA TYR A 344 -28.43 13.71 8.96
C TYR A 344 -29.44 13.39 10.07
N LEU A 345 -30.64 14.00 10.05
CA LEU A 345 -31.66 13.78 11.07
C LEU A 345 -32.17 12.32 11.10
N PRO A 346 -32.66 11.74 9.98
CA PRO A 346 -32.99 10.33 9.93
C PRO A 346 -31.77 9.41 10.02
N PHE A 347 -30.63 9.81 9.48
CA PHE A 347 -29.40 9.03 9.56
C PHE A 347 -28.95 8.77 11.01
N GLY A 348 -29.11 9.76 11.91
CA GLY A 348 -28.84 9.57 13.33
C GLY A 348 -29.71 8.48 13.97
N MET A 349 -30.97 8.38 13.57
CA MET A 349 -31.88 7.34 14.05
C MET A 349 -31.46 5.96 13.53
N GLU A 350 -31.05 5.86 12.27
CA GLU A 350 -30.48 4.62 11.70
C GLU A 350 -29.24 4.17 12.46
N CYS A 351 -28.33 5.10 12.75
CA CYS A 351 -27.14 4.83 13.54
C CYS A 351 -27.48 4.21 14.90
N MET A 352 -28.51 4.74 15.58
CA MET A 352 -28.92 4.21 16.88
C MET A 352 -29.61 2.85 16.80
N VAL A 353 -30.41 2.59 15.76
CA VAL A 353 -31.02 1.28 15.57
C VAL A 353 -29.93 0.22 15.41
N VAL A 354 -28.90 0.48 14.59
CA VAL A 354 -27.77 -0.43 14.38
C VAL A 354 -26.90 -0.55 15.63
N ALA A 355 -26.57 0.58 16.26
CA ALA A 355 -25.75 0.58 17.48
C ALA A 355 -26.43 -0.18 18.61
N ASP A 356 -27.75 -0.03 18.79
CA ASP A 356 -28.51 -0.76 19.80
C ASP A 356 -28.44 -2.27 19.57
N GLU A 357 -28.56 -2.75 18.32
CA GLU A 357 -28.41 -4.18 18.02
C GLU A 357 -27.03 -4.71 18.42
N VAL A 358 -25.96 -4.00 18.04
CA VAL A 358 -24.57 -4.39 18.35
C VAL A 358 -24.31 -4.34 19.85
N MET A 359 -24.83 -3.32 20.54
CA MET A 359 -24.59 -3.09 21.96
C MET A 359 -25.48 -3.95 22.87
N GLN A 360 -26.63 -4.42 22.38
CA GLN A 360 -27.55 -5.31 23.08
C GLN A 360 -27.29 -6.80 22.78
N ALA A 361 -26.55 -7.11 21.72
CA ALA A 361 -26.06 -8.46 21.45
C ALA A 361 -25.32 -9.03 22.68
N GLY A 362 -25.97 -9.98 23.36
CA GLY A 362 -25.43 -10.65 24.56
C GLY A 362 -25.81 -10.04 25.92
N ARG A 363 -26.78 -9.11 26.02
CA ARG A 363 -27.41 -8.79 27.31
C ARG A 363 -28.43 -9.88 27.69
N LYS A 364 -28.30 -10.43 28.91
CA LYS A 364 -29.19 -11.47 29.45
C LYS A 364 -30.64 -10.95 29.53
N SER A 365 -31.55 -11.48 28.71
CA SER A 365 -32.97 -11.52 29.06
C SER A 365 -33.16 -12.48 30.22
N SER A 366 -34.03 -12.15 31.18
CA SER A 366 -34.33 -12.91 32.42
C SER A 366 -34.96 -14.29 32.21
N GLU A 367 -34.83 -14.89 31.03
CA GLU A 367 -35.22 -16.27 30.76
C GLU A 367 -33.98 -17.17 30.72
N PRO A 368 -34.03 -18.37 31.31
CA PRO A 368 -32.94 -19.33 31.19
C PRO A 368 -32.82 -19.74 29.72
N ARG A 369 -31.74 -19.32 29.05
CA ARG A 369 -31.43 -19.78 27.69
C ARG A 369 -30.60 -21.06 27.75
N PRO A 370 -30.81 -21.97 26.77
CA PRO A 370 -29.99 -23.16 26.65
C PRO A 370 -28.53 -22.74 26.45
N ALA A 371 -27.61 -23.55 26.97
CA ALA A 371 -26.18 -23.34 26.83
C ALA A 371 -25.83 -22.92 25.39
N VAL A 372 -25.05 -21.84 25.24
CA VAL A 372 -24.40 -21.54 23.96
C VAL A 372 -23.68 -22.83 23.59
N SER A 373 -24.14 -23.51 22.53
CA SER A 373 -23.51 -24.77 22.16
C SER A 373 -22.04 -24.49 21.92
N TRP A 374 -21.17 -25.36 22.45
CA TRP A 374 -19.73 -25.30 22.21
C TRP A 374 -19.43 -25.02 20.73
N ASN A 375 -20.23 -25.57 19.83
CA ASN A 375 -20.19 -25.37 18.40
C ASN A 375 -20.29 -23.89 17.97
N THR A 376 -21.08 -23.04 18.64
CA THR A 376 -21.20 -21.61 18.28
C THR A 376 -19.96 -20.81 18.70
N VAL A 377 -19.38 -21.11 19.86
CA VAL A 377 -18.11 -20.53 20.32
C VAL A 377 -16.98 -20.99 19.40
N VAL A 378 -16.97 -22.26 19.04
CA VAL A 378 -16.04 -22.84 18.07
C VAL A 378 -16.22 -22.19 16.71
N ILE A 379 -17.43 -22.01 16.19
CA ILE A 379 -17.67 -21.37 14.88
C ILE A 379 -17.20 -19.91 14.88
N LEU A 380 -17.51 -19.12 15.92
CA LEU A 380 -17.05 -17.73 15.99
C LEU A 380 -15.53 -17.62 16.18
N GLY A 381 -14.95 -18.50 16.99
CA GLY A 381 -13.51 -18.63 17.15
C GLY A 381 -12.83 -19.02 15.84
N LEU A 382 -13.35 -20.03 15.15
CA LEU A 382 -12.87 -20.45 13.82
C LEU A 382 -13.08 -19.38 12.76
N SER A 383 -14.16 -18.60 12.83
CA SER A 383 -14.41 -17.50 11.88
C SER A 383 -13.45 -16.33 12.10
N ALA A 384 -13.16 -15.98 13.35
CA ALA A 384 -12.14 -14.99 13.70
C ALA A 384 -10.73 -15.48 13.34
N LEU A 385 -10.44 -16.76 13.59
CA LEU A 385 -9.18 -17.39 13.21
C LEU A 385 -9.05 -17.45 11.68
N ALA A 386 -10.12 -17.75 10.96
CA ALA A 386 -10.16 -17.75 9.50
C ALA A 386 -10.01 -16.35 8.91
N ALA A 387 -10.59 -15.32 9.54
CA ALA A 387 -10.40 -13.93 9.13
C ALA A 387 -8.96 -13.45 9.36
N LEU A 388 -8.37 -13.75 10.53
CA LEU A 388 -6.97 -13.47 10.83
C LEU A 388 -6.03 -14.25 9.90
N ALA A 389 -6.34 -15.53 9.65
CA ALA A 389 -5.62 -16.34 8.68
C ALA A 389 -5.78 -15.77 7.26
N ALA A 390 -6.96 -15.30 6.86
CA ALA A 390 -7.15 -14.68 5.56
C ALA A 390 -6.35 -13.38 5.41
N VAL A 391 -6.33 -12.51 6.41
CA VAL A 391 -5.51 -11.28 6.41
C VAL A 391 -4.02 -11.62 6.33
N ALA A 392 -3.56 -12.70 6.97
CA ALA A 392 -2.16 -13.11 6.91
C ALA A 392 -1.80 -13.88 5.62
N MET A 393 -2.74 -14.66 5.07
CA MET A 393 -2.47 -15.61 3.98
C MET A 393 -2.82 -15.06 2.61
N VAL A 394 -3.85 -14.22 2.45
CA VAL A 394 -4.30 -13.72 1.15
C VAL A 394 -3.27 -12.78 0.52
N PRO A 395 -2.76 -11.73 1.21
CA PRO A 395 -1.72 -10.88 0.64
C PRO A 395 -0.46 -11.68 0.30
N ARG A 396 -0.06 -12.60 1.18
CA ARG A 396 1.05 -13.52 0.96
C ARG A 396 0.83 -14.36 -0.30
N ALA A 397 -0.30 -15.06 -0.42
CA ALA A 397 -0.59 -15.95 -1.54
C ALA A 397 -0.62 -15.18 -2.86
N TRP A 398 -1.25 -14.00 -2.86
CA TRP A 398 -1.25 -13.11 -4.01
C TRP A 398 0.17 -12.68 -4.41
N CYS A 399 0.92 -12.08 -3.49
CA CYS A 399 2.28 -11.58 -3.76
C CYS A 399 3.22 -12.71 -4.21
N THR A 400 3.13 -13.89 -3.57
CA THR A 400 3.89 -15.09 -3.94
C THR A 400 3.53 -15.55 -5.36
N SER A 401 2.25 -15.49 -5.74
CA SER A 401 1.81 -15.87 -7.10
C SER A 401 2.37 -14.95 -8.18
N GLN A 402 2.49 -13.64 -7.88
CA GLN A 402 3.06 -12.69 -8.83
C GLN A 402 4.57 -12.85 -8.91
N ALA A 403 5.26 -13.00 -7.76
CA ALA A 403 6.69 -13.29 -7.72
C ALA A 403 7.06 -14.60 -8.43
N ALA A 404 6.20 -15.62 -8.36
CA ALA A 404 6.41 -16.89 -9.04
C ALA A 404 6.42 -16.77 -10.57
N LYS A 405 5.77 -15.75 -11.16
CA LYS A 405 5.83 -15.49 -12.60
C LYS A 405 7.20 -15.00 -13.03
N LEU A 406 7.82 -14.14 -12.21
CA LEU A 406 9.19 -13.68 -12.44
C LEU A 406 10.19 -14.83 -12.37
N TRP A 407 9.99 -15.80 -11.46
CA TRP A 407 10.83 -17.01 -11.38
C TRP A 407 10.73 -17.91 -12.62
N ASN A 408 9.55 -17.98 -13.22
CA ASN A 408 9.29 -18.88 -14.35
C ASN A 408 9.70 -18.28 -15.70
N ASP A 409 10.35 -17.11 -15.69
CA ASP A 409 10.84 -16.45 -16.89
C ASP A 409 9.71 -16.20 -17.91
N ASP A 410 8.63 -15.61 -17.41
CA ASP A 410 7.51 -15.15 -18.22
C ASP A 410 8.00 -14.00 -19.12
N SER A 411 8.20 -14.31 -20.41
CA SER A 411 8.78 -13.38 -21.40
C SER A 411 7.98 -12.08 -21.50
N HIS A 412 6.66 -12.15 -21.40
CA HIS A 412 5.81 -10.96 -21.38
C HIS A 412 6.09 -10.08 -20.17
N ARG A 413 6.20 -10.65 -18.97
CA ARG A 413 6.52 -9.89 -17.74
C ARG A 413 7.91 -9.27 -17.80
N GLN A 414 8.91 -10.00 -18.29
CA GLN A 414 10.27 -9.49 -18.40
C GLN A 414 10.39 -8.41 -19.48
N HIS A 415 9.67 -8.55 -20.59
CA HIS A 415 9.55 -7.50 -21.61
C HIS A 415 8.88 -6.24 -21.04
N GLN A 416 7.79 -6.37 -20.26
CA GLN A 416 7.16 -5.23 -19.61
C GLN A 416 8.10 -4.49 -18.63
N LEU A 417 8.93 -5.23 -17.89
CA LEU A 417 9.96 -4.65 -17.03
C LEU A 417 11.03 -3.93 -17.86
N ALA A 418 11.49 -4.55 -18.96
CA ALA A 418 12.46 -3.96 -19.88
C ALA A 418 11.96 -2.63 -20.48
N GLU A 419 10.68 -2.58 -20.90
CA GLU A 419 10.06 -1.34 -21.38
C GLU A 419 9.95 -0.29 -20.27
N GLY A 420 9.55 -0.69 -19.07
CA GLY A 420 9.43 0.24 -17.93
C GLY A 420 10.77 0.90 -17.56
N VAL A 421 11.86 0.14 -17.49
CA VAL A 421 13.18 0.71 -17.21
C VAL A 421 13.75 1.51 -18.39
N HIS A 422 13.35 1.17 -19.62
CA HIS A 422 13.73 1.93 -20.81
C HIS A 422 13.11 3.33 -20.82
N GLU A 423 11.85 3.49 -20.37
CA GLU A 423 11.23 4.80 -20.21
C GLU A 423 12.07 5.72 -19.32
N TRP A 424 12.60 5.19 -18.21
CA TRP A 424 13.51 5.95 -17.35
C TRP A 424 14.83 6.27 -18.03
N ALA A 425 15.50 5.27 -18.61
CA ALA A 425 16.80 5.43 -19.24
C ALA A 425 16.78 6.39 -20.45
N GLY A 426 15.62 6.54 -21.11
CA GLY A 426 15.41 7.48 -22.21
C GLY A 426 15.02 8.89 -21.77
N ASP A 427 14.66 9.12 -20.50
CA ASP A 427 14.16 10.40 -20.01
C ASP A 427 15.32 11.42 -19.78
N PRO A 428 15.35 12.56 -20.50
CA PRO A 428 16.32 13.61 -20.27
C PRO A 428 16.26 14.21 -18.86
N ALA A 429 15.11 14.12 -18.18
CA ALA A 429 14.89 14.63 -16.82
C ALA A 429 15.21 13.59 -15.73
N LEU A 430 15.73 12.41 -16.08
CA LEU A 430 16.05 11.34 -15.13
C LEU A 430 16.94 11.81 -13.97
N GLY A 431 17.92 12.68 -14.25
CA GLY A 431 18.80 13.24 -13.23
C GLY A 431 18.06 14.11 -12.19
N ASP A 432 16.98 14.78 -12.57
CA ASP A 432 16.16 15.57 -11.64
C ASP A 432 15.28 14.69 -10.73
N ALA A 433 14.92 13.49 -11.19
CA ALA A 433 14.12 12.52 -10.44
C ALA A 433 14.93 11.75 -9.38
N LEU A 434 16.27 11.76 -9.46
CA LEU A 434 17.18 10.98 -8.61
C LEU A 434 17.87 11.80 -7.51
N ARG A 435 17.36 13.00 -7.20
CA ARG A 435 17.99 13.91 -6.21
C ARG A 435 17.93 13.35 -4.79
N THR A 436 19.09 13.00 -4.26
CA THR A 436 19.38 12.53 -2.89
C THR A 436 19.79 13.67 -1.95
N GLY A 437 20.16 14.82 -2.49
CA GLY A 437 20.73 15.96 -1.75
C GLY A 437 22.27 15.94 -1.69
N SER A 438 22.93 14.97 -2.32
CA SER A 438 24.38 14.90 -2.51
C SER A 438 24.70 14.72 -4.00
N SER A 439 25.50 15.63 -4.57
CA SER A 439 25.89 15.55 -5.99
C SER A 439 26.65 14.27 -6.33
N LEU A 440 27.31 13.65 -5.34
CA LEU A 440 28.00 12.36 -5.51
C LEU A 440 26.95 11.27 -5.77
N PHE A 441 26.01 11.12 -4.85
CA PHE A 441 25.01 10.06 -4.90
C PHE A 441 23.96 10.25 -6.00
N ASP A 442 23.66 11.50 -6.37
CA ASP A 442 22.80 11.81 -7.52
C ASP A 442 23.40 11.26 -8.83
N GLY A 443 24.72 11.44 -9.00
CA GLY A 443 25.45 10.91 -10.15
C GLY A 443 25.62 9.39 -10.11
N GLU A 444 25.93 8.83 -8.92
CA GLU A 444 26.01 7.38 -8.71
C GLU A 444 24.68 6.68 -9.01
N TRP A 445 23.55 7.23 -8.57
CA TRP A 445 22.24 6.64 -8.82
C TRP A 445 21.84 6.72 -10.28
N LEU A 446 22.23 7.80 -10.97
CA LEU A 446 22.00 7.93 -12.40
C LEU A 446 22.83 6.90 -13.20
N PHE A 447 24.11 6.75 -12.86
CA PHE A 447 24.97 5.70 -13.41
C PHE A 447 24.43 4.30 -13.10
N GLY A 448 24.09 4.04 -11.84
CA GLY A 448 23.56 2.77 -11.35
C GLY A 448 22.26 2.36 -12.04
N THR A 449 21.41 3.33 -12.39
CA THR A 449 20.16 3.08 -13.13
C THR A 449 20.46 2.54 -14.53
N HIS A 450 21.37 3.19 -15.27
CA HIS A 450 21.79 2.70 -16.59
C HIS A 450 22.54 1.36 -16.51
N MET A 451 23.41 1.20 -15.52
CA MET A 451 24.19 -0.01 -15.30
C MET A 451 23.29 -1.23 -15.03
N THR A 452 22.38 -1.13 -14.07
CA THR A 452 21.45 -2.22 -13.75
C THR A 452 20.46 -2.46 -14.88
N THR A 453 20.03 -1.42 -15.60
CA THR A 453 19.22 -1.58 -16.82
C THR A 453 19.96 -2.40 -17.87
N ALA A 454 21.23 -2.09 -18.17
CA ALA A 454 22.03 -2.84 -19.13
C ALA A 454 22.20 -4.31 -18.71
N MET A 455 22.50 -4.56 -17.42
CA MET A 455 22.63 -5.92 -16.90
C MET A 455 21.32 -6.70 -17.00
N GLY A 456 20.18 -6.10 -16.65
CA GLY A 456 18.87 -6.73 -16.75
C GLY A 456 18.47 -7.04 -18.20
N LEU A 457 18.72 -6.10 -19.12
CA LEU A 457 18.47 -6.29 -20.56
C LEU A 457 19.30 -7.46 -21.11
N ALA A 458 20.59 -7.52 -20.78
CA ALA A 458 21.46 -8.62 -21.20
C ALA A 458 20.91 -9.99 -20.74
N GLN A 459 20.44 -10.09 -19.51
CA GLN A 459 19.87 -11.32 -18.96
C GLN A 459 18.57 -11.74 -19.65
N VAL A 460 17.69 -10.77 -19.98
CA VAL A 460 16.45 -11.06 -20.70
C VAL A 460 16.74 -11.49 -22.13
N ILE A 461 17.71 -10.86 -22.81
CA ILE A 461 18.13 -11.26 -24.16
C ILE A 461 18.68 -12.70 -24.16
N GLU A 462 19.53 -13.04 -23.19
CA GLU A 462 20.07 -14.41 -23.03
C GLU A 462 18.95 -15.43 -22.75
N CYS A 463 17.97 -15.06 -21.92
CA CYS A 463 16.85 -15.94 -21.55
C CYS A 463 15.81 -16.08 -22.68
N HIS A 464 15.62 -15.02 -23.47
CA HIS A 464 14.62 -14.89 -24.51
C HIS A 464 15.24 -14.34 -25.81
N PRO A 465 15.99 -15.16 -26.57
CA PRO A 465 16.61 -14.72 -27.81
C PRO A 465 15.61 -14.13 -28.83
N GLU A 466 14.34 -14.55 -28.77
CA GLU A 466 13.27 -13.99 -29.60
C GLU A 466 12.98 -12.50 -29.34
N LEU A 467 13.43 -11.95 -28.21
CA LEU A 467 13.30 -10.53 -27.87
C LEU A 467 14.55 -9.72 -28.23
N SER A 468 15.61 -10.36 -28.74
CA SER A 468 16.92 -9.73 -28.97
C SER A 468 16.82 -8.49 -29.87
N ASP A 469 16.13 -8.59 -31.02
CA ASP A 469 15.95 -7.47 -31.95
C ASP A 469 15.27 -6.26 -31.32
N ALA A 470 14.36 -6.49 -30.37
CA ALA A 470 13.72 -5.42 -29.63
C ALA A 470 14.67 -4.84 -28.56
N LEU A 471 15.36 -5.68 -27.80
CA LEU A 471 16.06 -5.25 -26.59
C LEU A 471 17.49 -4.75 -26.82
N VAL A 472 18.19 -5.20 -27.87
CA VAL A 472 19.57 -4.79 -28.18
C VAL A 472 19.71 -3.28 -28.46
N PRO A 473 18.79 -2.60 -29.17
CA PRO A 473 18.84 -1.13 -29.29
C PRO A 473 18.75 -0.42 -27.93
N ARG A 474 17.94 -0.94 -27.00
CA ARG A 474 17.75 -0.38 -25.66
C ARG A 474 18.99 -0.59 -24.79
N LEU A 475 19.70 -1.69 -24.98
CA LEU A 475 21.01 -1.96 -24.37
C LEU A 475 22.05 -0.92 -24.80
N ALA A 476 22.10 -0.56 -26.09
CA ALA A 476 22.99 0.50 -26.58
C ALA A 476 22.65 1.89 -25.99
N THR A 477 21.37 2.18 -25.73
CA THR A 477 20.95 3.38 -25.00
C THR A 477 21.52 3.38 -23.58
N ALA A 478 21.43 2.25 -22.87
CA ALA A 478 21.98 2.13 -21.51
C ALA A 478 23.51 2.29 -21.48
N PHE A 479 24.24 1.71 -22.44
CA PHE A 479 25.69 1.91 -22.59
C PHE A 479 26.06 3.38 -22.82
N SER A 480 25.31 4.04 -23.71
CA SER A 480 25.51 5.47 -23.99
C SER A 480 25.23 6.31 -22.73
N GLY A 481 24.21 5.94 -21.94
CA GLY A 481 23.88 6.57 -20.66
C GLY A 481 25.03 6.51 -19.65
N MET A 482 25.63 5.33 -19.45
CA MET A 482 26.79 5.16 -18.54
C MET A 482 28.03 5.95 -18.99
N ARG A 483 28.17 6.23 -20.29
CA ARG A 483 29.29 7.01 -20.83
C ARG A 483 29.07 8.52 -20.78
N ARG A 484 27.90 9.03 -20.41
CA ARG A 484 27.69 10.50 -20.37
C ARG A 484 28.62 11.16 -19.34
N GLN A 485 28.89 12.46 -19.55
CA GLN A 485 29.78 13.20 -18.64
C GLN A 485 29.16 13.37 -17.25
N ASP A 486 27.84 13.57 -17.17
CA ASP A 486 27.11 13.73 -15.91
C ASP A 486 27.02 12.42 -15.11
N THR A 487 26.94 11.26 -15.78
CA THR A 487 26.92 9.95 -15.11
C THR A 487 28.27 9.52 -14.56
N ARG A 488 29.39 10.01 -15.11
CA ARG A 488 30.73 9.74 -14.56
C ARG A 488 31.31 10.89 -13.72
N ALA A 489 30.58 11.99 -13.59
CA ALA A 489 31.03 13.16 -12.84
C ALA A 489 31.22 12.87 -11.34
N PHE A 490 30.44 11.94 -10.77
CA PHE A 490 30.56 11.57 -9.36
C PHE A 490 31.97 11.03 -9.06
N ASP A 491 32.42 10.10 -9.89
CA ASP A 491 33.71 9.43 -9.78
C ASP A 491 34.85 10.38 -10.17
N ALA A 492 34.68 11.10 -11.29
CA ALA A 492 35.71 12.02 -11.78
C ALA A 492 36.02 13.16 -10.81
N LYS A 493 35.02 13.62 -10.05
CA LYS A 493 35.17 14.66 -9.03
C LYS A 493 35.96 14.15 -7.82
N VAL A 494 35.73 12.92 -7.39
CA VAL A 494 36.43 12.33 -6.23
C VAL A 494 37.88 12.03 -6.57
N TRP A 495 38.14 11.48 -7.75
CA TRP A 495 39.48 11.18 -8.23
C TRP A 495 40.23 12.39 -8.79
N ASN A 496 39.55 13.51 -9.05
CA ASN A 496 40.09 14.66 -9.78
C ASN A 496 40.75 14.24 -11.12
N ALA A 497 40.08 13.35 -11.85
CA ALA A 497 40.41 12.89 -13.19
C ALA A 497 39.23 12.14 -13.80
N ASP A 498 39.09 12.20 -15.13
CA ASP A 498 38.08 11.40 -15.83
C ASP A 498 38.51 9.92 -15.90
N PRO A 499 37.65 8.97 -15.49
CA PRO A 499 37.99 7.55 -15.46
C PRO A 499 38.29 6.96 -16.85
N LEU A 500 37.72 7.53 -17.92
CA LEU A 500 37.94 7.06 -19.29
C LEU A 500 39.14 7.72 -19.97
N GLU A 501 39.58 8.88 -19.50
CA GLU A 501 40.77 9.58 -20.03
C GLU A 501 42.06 9.16 -19.32
N THR A 502 41.96 8.40 -18.23
CA THR A 502 43.10 7.99 -17.39
C THR A 502 43.32 6.48 -17.33
N LEU A 503 42.89 5.73 -18.36
CA LEU A 503 43.08 4.27 -18.45
C LEU A 503 44.56 3.83 -18.44
N ASP A 504 45.47 4.71 -18.86
CA ASP A 504 46.91 4.45 -18.85
C ASP A 504 47.61 4.86 -17.54
N ASP A 505 46.89 5.50 -16.61
CA ASP A 505 47.39 5.85 -15.29
C ASP A 505 47.24 4.65 -14.34
N PRO A 506 48.33 4.08 -13.80
CA PRO A 506 48.27 2.92 -12.90
C PRO A 506 47.76 3.28 -11.51
N ASP A 507 47.91 4.53 -11.06
CA ASP A 507 47.58 4.94 -9.69
C ASP A 507 46.12 5.41 -9.55
N ARG A 508 45.43 5.63 -10.67
CA ARG A 508 44.02 6.04 -10.71
C ARG A 508 43.10 4.86 -10.96
N HIS A 509 42.74 4.16 -9.90
CA HIS A 509 42.05 2.87 -10.00
C HIS A 509 40.61 2.94 -10.53
N HIS A 510 39.80 3.88 -10.04
CA HIS A 510 38.39 4.06 -10.45
C HIS A 510 37.55 2.75 -10.39
N ALA A 511 37.74 1.93 -9.34
CA ALA A 511 37.22 0.57 -9.33
C ALA A 511 35.68 0.51 -9.39
N ALA A 512 34.96 1.45 -8.76
CA ALA A 512 33.50 1.55 -8.88
C ALA A 512 33.10 1.79 -10.34
N TYR A 513 33.45 2.96 -10.90
CA TYR A 513 32.96 3.31 -12.24
C TYR A 513 33.41 2.31 -13.31
N LEU A 514 34.71 2.00 -13.39
CA LEU A 514 35.25 1.13 -14.44
C LEU A 514 34.83 -0.32 -14.25
N GLY A 515 34.81 -0.85 -13.03
CA GLY A 515 34.39 -2.22 -12.76
C GLY A 515 32.94 -2.47 -13.15
N TYR A 516 32.02 -1.61 -12.69
CA TYR A 516 30.60 -1.70 -13.00
C TYR A 516 30.31 -1.52 -14.49
N PHE A 517 30.94 -0.52 -15.12
CA PHE A 517 30.71 -0.25 -16.54
C PHE A 517 31.26 -1.40 -17.41
N ASN A 518 32.47 -1.88 -17.12
CA ASN A 518 33.09 -2.96 -17.88
C ASN A 518 32.30 -4.27 -17.74
N LEU A 519 31.78 -4.58 -16.55
CA LEU A 519 30.93 -5.75 -16.36
C LEU A 519 29.62 -5.65 -17.15
N ALA A 520 28.94 -4.51 -17.09
CA ALA A 520 27.70 -4.29 -17.85
C ALA A 520 27.93 -4.36 -19.37
N LEU A 521 29.04 -3.78 -19.86
CA LEU A 521 29.46 -3.88 -21.26
C LEU A 521 29.68 -5.33 -21.68
N GLY A 522 30.49 -6.08 -20.91
CA GLY A 522 30.81 -7.46 -21.22
C GLY A 522 29.58 -8.38 -21.25
N LEU A 523 28.68 -8.23 -20.28
CA LEU A 523 27.42 -9.00 -20.25
C LEU A 523 26.53 -8.68 -21.46
N GLY A 524 26.39 -7.39 -21.81
CA GLY A 524 25.57 -7.00 -22.95
C GLY A 524 26.18 -7.36 -24.31
N LEU A 525 27.50 -7.28 -24.48
CA LEU A 525 28.20 -7.72 -25.69
C LEU A 525 28.03 -9.22 -25.91
N ARG A 526 28.14 -10.02 -24.84
CA ARG A 526 27.84 -11.45 -24.88
C ARG A 526 26.39 -11.71 -25.32
N ALA A 527 25.43 -11.07 -24.65
CA ALA A 527 24.01 -11.25 -24.94
C ALA A 527 23.64 -10.88 -26.38
N ALA A 528 24.15 -9.75 -26.90
CA ALA A 528 23.90 -9.33 -28.28
C ALA A 528 24.51 -10.31 -29.30
N SER A 529 25.71 -10.83 -29.03
CA SER A 529 26.37 -11.82 -29.88
C SER A 529 25.63 -13.17 -29.88
N GLU A 530 25.07 -13.59 -28.75
CA GLU A 530 24.32 -14.86 -28.63
C GLU A 530 22.91 -14.74 -29.23
N GLY A 531 22.30 -13.56 -29.16
CA GLY A 531 20.98 -13.26 -29.73
C GLY A 531 20.95 -13.00 -31.25
N ASP A 532 22.10 -13.05 -31.93
CA ASP A 532 22.26 -12.82 -33.37
C ASP A 532 21.65 -11.48 -33.86
N SER A 533 21.74 -10.43 -33.02
CA SER A 533 21.22 -9.09 -33.34
C SER A 533 22.36 -8.06 -33.43
N ASP A 534 22.26 -7.15 -34.40
CA ASP A 534 23.27 -6.11 -34.62
C ASP A 534 23.23 -5.03 -33.52
N LEU A 535 24.23 -5.03 -32.64
CA LEU A 535 24.42 -3.99 -31.62
C LEU A 535 24.87 -2.67 -32.28
N PRO A 536 24.15 -1.55 -32.09
CA PRO A 536 24.59 -0.25 -32.59
C PRO A 536 25.96 0.15 -32.06
N GLN A 537 26.90 0.48 -32.97
CA GLN A 537 28.29 0.81 -32.65
C GLN A 537 29.06 -0.34 -31.96
N ALA A 538 28.76 -1.61 -32.27
CA ALA A 538 29.43 -2.79 -31.69
C ALA A 538 30.96 -2.66 -31.59
N ALA A 539 31.64 -2.29 -32.69
CA ALA A 539 33.10 -2.14 -32.71
C ALA A 539 33.63 -1.08 -31.72
N HIS A 540 32.85 -0.02 -31.46
CA HIS A 540 33.21 0.99 -30.45
C HIS A 540 33.13 0.41 -29.04
N TRP A 541 32.05 -0.31 -28.74
CA TRP A 541 31.84 -0.94 -27.44
C TRP A 541 32.85 -2.05 -27.17
N ASP A 542 33.19 -2.85 -28.18
CA ASP A 542 34.25 -3.85 -28.12
C ASP A 542 35.60 -3.22 -27.78
N ALA A 543 36.00 -2.17 -28.51
CA ALA A 543 37.27 -1.49 -28.26
C ALA A 543 37.33 -0.85 -26.86
N LEU A 544 36.20 -0.30 -26.38
CA LEU A 544 36.12 0.27 -25.04
C LEU A 544 36.23 -0.81 -23.96
N HIS A 545 35.54 -1.94 -24.13
CA HIS A 545 35.60 -3.07 -23.21
C HIS A 545 37.02 -3.68 -23.15
N ASP A 546 37.73 -3.76 -24.28
CA ASP A 546 39.13 -4.20 -24.34
C ASP A 546 40.05 -3.21 -23.60
N ALA A 547 39.87 -1.90 -23.83
CA ALA A 547 40.69 -0.86 -23.22
C ALA A 547 40.52 -0.80 -21.69
N ILE A 548 39.29 -0.85 -21.19
CA ILE A 548 39.03 -0.86 -19.74
C ILE A 548 39.54 -2.15 -19.11
N SER A 549 39.33 -3.30 -19.76
CA SER A 549 39.82 -4.59 -19.27
C SER A 549 41.35 -4.62 -19.17
N ALA A 550 42.06 -4.10 -20.17
CA ALA A 550 43.52 -3.99 -20.14
C ALA A 550 44.00 -3.07 -19.02
N ALA A 551 43.33 -1.95 -18.77
CA ALA A 551 43.66 -1.05 -17.67
C ALA A 551 43.47 -1.70 -16.29
N LEU A 552 42.32 -2.35 -16.06
CA LEU A 552 42.02 -3.03 -14.79
C LEU A 552 42.97 -4.19 -14.53
N GLU A 553 43.31 -4.98 -15.54
CA GLU A 553 44.29 -6.08 -15.43
C GLU A 553 45.67 -5.57 -15.03
N ARG A 554 46.21 -4.56 -15.73
CA ARG A 554 47.50 -3.93 -15.39
C ARG A 554 47.53 -3.42 -13.95
N ARG A 555 46.43 -2.81 -13.48
CA ARG A 555 46.32 -2.27 -12.12
C ARG A 555 46.32 -3.38 -11.08
N ILE A 556 45.60 -4.47 -11.31
CA ILE A 556 45.60 -5.64 -10.40
C ILE A 556 47.00 -6.26 -10.35
N GLU A 557 47.67 -6.41 -11.49
CA GLU A 557 49.02 -6.99 -11.55
C GLU A 557 50.09 -6.10 -10.90
N ALA A 558 49.91 -4.78 -10.94
CA ALA A 558 50.82 -3.82 -10.33
C ALA A 558 50.66 -3.71 -8.80
N HIS A 559 49.54 -4.19 -8.25
CA HIS A 559 49.20 -4.04 -6.84
C HIS A 559 49.35 -5.37 -6.08
N ASP A 560 50.01 -5.34 -4.91
CA ASP A 560 50.13 -6.51 -4.02
C ASP A 560 48.81 -6.85 -3.28
N CYS A 561 47.71 -6.19 -3.62
CA CYS A 561 46.38 -6.32 -3.00
C CYS A 561 45.38 -6.86 -4.04
N PRO A 562 44.49 -7.79 -3.70
CA PRO A 562 43.44 -8.22 -4.63
C PRO A 562 42.41 -7.11 -4.91
N LEU A 563 42.38 -6.04 -4.11
CA LEU A 563 41.44 -4.95 -4.29
C LEU A 563 42.14 -3.73 -4.87
N LEU A 564 41.50 -3.15 -5.87
CA LEU A 564 41.74 -1.80 -6.34
C LEU A 564 40.93 -0.81 -5.50
N ASP A 565 41.46 0.40 -5.37
CA ASP A 565 40.77 1.52 -4.74
C ASP A 565 39.49 1.87 -5.52
N THR A 566 38.37 1.87 -4.80
CA THR A 566 37.09 2.39 -5.32
C THR A 566 37.21 3.91 -5.48
N TYR A 567 37.61 4.56 -4.38
CA TYR A 567 37.93 5.97 -4.28
C TYR A 567 39.33 6.12 -3.70
N PRO A 568 40.02 7.26 -3.88
CA PRO A 568 41.37 7.44 -3.36
C PRO A 568 41.46 7.13 -1.86
N GLY A 569 42.16 6.06 -1.50
CA GLY A 569 42.29 5.63 -0.10
C GLY A 569 41.05 4.94 0.48
N GLU A 570 40.15 4.43 -0.35
CA GLU A 570 38.98 3.65 0.09
C GLU A 570 38.83 2.37 -0.76
N MET A 571 38.87 1.21 -0.08
CA MET A 571 38.70 -0.10 -0.73
C MET A 571 37.38 -0.75 -0.29
N TYR A 572 36.48 -0.93 -1.26
CA TYR A 572 35.23 -1.65 -1.06
C TYR A 572 35.28 -3.00 -1.81
N PRO A 573 35.19 -4.14 -1.09
CA PRO A 573 35.18 -5.46 -1.71
C PRO A 573 34.06 -5.67 -2.74
N VAL A 574 32.89 -5.04 -2.54
CA VAL A 574 31.73 -5.15 -3.44
C VAL A 574 32.03 -4.63 -4.85
N ASP A 575 32.72 -3.50 -4.98
CA ASP A 575 33.04 -2.91 -6.29
C ASP A 575 34.08 -3.76 -7.03
N ASN A 576 35.03 -4.31 -6.28
CA ASN A 576 36.05 -5.20 -6.81
C ASN A 576 35.48 -6.56 -7.28
N CYS A 577 34.34 -7.00 -6.74
CA CYS A 577 33.59 -8.11 -7.33
C CYS A 577 33.13 -7.79 -8.76
N ALA A 578 32.76 -6.55 -9.07
CA ALA A 578 32.43 -6.14 -10.44
C ALA A 578 33.69 -6.09 -11.33
N VAL A 579 34.80 -5.56 -10.82
CA VAL A 579 36.09 -5.53 -11.52
C VAL A 579 36.49 -6.94 -11.98
N ILE A 580 36.58 -7.90 -11.06
CA ILE A 580 37.03 -9.25 -11.40
C ILE A 580 35.98 -10.00 -12.25
N GLY A 581 34.69 -9.75 -12.00
CA GLY A 581 33.60 -10.26 -12.81
C GLY A 581 33.73 -9.83 -14.27
N SER A 582 34.08 -8.56 -14.49
CA SER A 582 34.27 -7.99 -15.83
C SER A 582 35.45 -8.63 -16.56
N LEU A 583 36.59 -8.84 -15.87
CA LEU A 583 37.78 -9.46 -16.46
C LEU A 583 37.55 -10.92 -16.86
N ALA A 584 36.74 -11.65 -16.08
CA ALA A 584 36.36 -13.03 -16.40
C ALA A 584 35.45 -13.10 -17.64
N ILE A 585 34.47 -12.19 -17.75
CA ILE A 585 33.62 -12.11 -18.96
C ILE A 585 34.44 -11.72 -20.18
N HIS A 586 35.32 -10.73 -20.06
CA HIS A 586 36.23 -10.33 -21.14
C HIS A 586 37.13 -11.48 -21.60
N ALA A 587 37.75 -12.21 -20.66
CA ALA A 587 38.58 -13.36 -20.99
C ALA A 587 37.82 -14.42 -21.79
N ARG A 588 36.56 -14.68 -21.44
CA ARG A 588 35.71 -15.62 -22.19
C ARG A 588 35.37 -15.12 -23.59
N LEU A 589 34.96 -13.86 -23.72
CA LEU A 589 34.62 -13.26 -25.02
C LEU A 589 35.80 -13.21 -25.99
N ARG A 590 37.02 -13.05 -25.47
CA ARG A 590 38.25 -12.95 -26.26
C ARG A 590 39.05 -14.26 -26.35
N GLY A 591 38.64 -15.31 -25.63
CA GLY A 591 39.38 -16.57 -25.56
C GLY A 591 40.77 -16.43 -24.92
N LEU A 592 40.93 -15.51 -23.95
CA LEU A 592 42.19 -15.27 -23.24
C LEU A 592 42.31 -16.19 -22.01
N ASP A 593 43.51 -16.70 -21.76
CA ASP A 593 43.81 -17.44 -20.53
C ASP A 593 44.19 -16.47 -19.40
N ARG A 594 43.29 -16.34 -18.42
CA ARG A 594 43.51 -15.57 -17.18
C ARG A 594 43.38 -16.43 -15.92
N THR A 595 43.50 -17.75 -16.03
CA THR A 595 43.22 -18.67 -14.91
C THR A 595 44.08 -18.35 -13.68
N SER A 596 45.38 -18.10 -13.86
CA SER A 596 46.29 -17.79 -12.74
C SER A 596 45.92 -16.50 -11.99
N LEU A 597 45.54 -15.45 -12.74
CA LEU A 597 45.11 -14.17 -12.16
C LEU A 597 43.83 -14.35 -11.34
N LEU A 598 42.84 -15.04 -11.91
CA LEU A 598 41.55 -15.28 -11.27
C LEU A 598 41.68 -16.16 -10.01
N GLU A 599 42.45 -17.25 -10.07
CA GLU A 599 42.67 -18.15 -8.93
C GLU A 599 43.43 -17.47 -7.77
N ASN A 600 44.43 -16.65 -8.10
CA ASN A 600 45.16 -15.87 -7.09
C ASN A 600 44.24 -14.82 -6.45
N TRP A 601 43.43 -14.12 -7.26
CA TRP A 601 42.47 -13.15 -6.76
C TRP A 601 41.45 -13.78 -5.81
N GLU A 602 40.82 -14.90 -6.18
CA GLU A 602 39.82 -15.57 -5.32
C GLU A 602 40.43 -16.00 -3.98
N ARG A 603 41.64 -16.58 -4.02
CA ARG A 603 42.34 -17.03 -2.82
C ARG A 603 42.58 -15.88 -1.85
N GLU A 604 43.10 -14.76 -2.35
CA GLU A 604 43.37 -13.59 -1.52
C GLU A 604 42.07 -12.93 -1.05
N PHE A 605 41.07 -12.80 -1.92
CA PHE A 605 39.76 -12.25 -1.56
C PHE A 605 39.09 -13.03 -0.42
N ARG A 606 39.09 -14.37 -0.50
CA ARG A 606 38.56 -15.22 0.59
C ARG A 606 39.33 -15.05 1.89
N ARG A 607 40.64 -14.79 1.81
CA ARG A 607 41.51 -14.61 2.97
C ARG A 607 41.32 -13.25 3.65
N THR A 608 41.09 -12.18 2.89
CA THR A 608 41.10 -10.80 3.40
C THR A 608 39.74 -10.12 3.45
N CYS A 609 38.81 -10.48 2.56
CA CYS A 609 37.55 -9.74 2.37
C CYS A 609 36.33 -10.42 2.99
N ILE A 610 36.48 -11.65 3.50
CA ILE A 610 35.40 -12.41 4.13
C ILE A 610 35.64 -12.47 5.65
N ASP A 611 34.61 -12.14 6.42
CA ASP A 611 34.60 -12.35 7.87
C ASP A 611 34.57 -13.85 8.18
N PRO A 612 35.60 -14.43 8.81
CA PRO A 612 35.64 -15.85 9.11
C PRO A 612 34.55 -16.29 10.10
N ALA A 613 34.00 -15.37 10.91
CA ALA A 613 32.97 -15.71 11.89
C ALA A 613 31.61 -15.91 11.23
N THR A 614 31.22 -15.01 10.32
CA THR A 614 29.89 -15.00 9.71
C THR A 614 29.88 -15.57 8.29
N GLY A 615 31.01 -15.58 7.60
CA GLY A 615 31.11 -15.86 6.17
C GLY A 615 30.57 -14.72 5.28
N LEU A 616 30.23 -13.57 5.87
CA LEU A 616 29.78 -12.38 5.14
C LEU A 616 30.99 -11.56 4.68
N MET A 617 30.78 -10.73 3.68
CA MET A 617 31.84 -9.87 3.14
C MET A 617 31.96 -8.59 3.97
N TRP A 618 33.19 -8.17 4.29
CA TRP A 618 33.44 -6.87 4.91
C TRP A 618 32.95 -5.73 3.99
N GLN A 619 32.34 -4.69 4.55
CA GLN A 619 31.86 -3.57 3.73
C GLN A 619 33.04 -2.76 3.18
N ALA A 620 34.04 -2.46 4.00
CA ALA A 620 35.19 -1.66 3.62
C ALA A 620 36.47 -2.16 4.32
N LEU A 621 37.61 -2.01 3.64
CA LEU A 621 38.94 -2.31 4.16
C LEU A 621 39.82 -1.04 4.16
N ASP A 622 40.72 -0.95 5.13
CA ASP A 622 41.79 0.05 5.16
C ASP A 622 42.84 -0.24 4.07
N PRO A 623 43.17 0.71 3.17
CA PRO A 623 44.19 0.55 2.12
C PRO A 623 45.57 0.14 2.65
N GLU A 624 45.98 0.70 3.78
CA GLU A 624 47.37 0.56 4.26
C GLU A 624 47.59 -0.78 4.97
N HIS A 625 46.69 -1.17 5.87
CA HIS A 625 46.87 -2.37 6.69
C HIS A 625 45.96 -3.54 6.29
N ARG A 626 45.03 -3.31 5.34
CA ARG A 626 44.02 -4.29 4.89
C ARG A 626 43.17 -4.85 6.02
N ASN A 627 43.04 -4.08 7.09
CA ASN A 627 42.18 -4.40 8.21
C ASN A 627 40.74 -3.99 7.88
N PRO A 628 39.72 -4.69 8.42
CA PRO A 628 38.34 -4.25 8.27
C PRO A 628 38.13 -2.83 8.80
N ALA A 629 37.78 -1.90 7.90
CA ALA A 629 37.43 -0.54 8.23
C ALA A 629 35.94 -0.42 8.59
N ASP A 630 35.11 -1.32 8.04
CA ASP A 630 33.70 -1.43 8.38
C ASP A 630 33.26 -2.91 8.48
N ARG A 631 32.18 -3.14 9.21
CA ARG A 631 31.60 -4.45 9.53
C ARG A 631 31.01 -5.12 8.28
N PRO A 632 30.71 -6.43 8.34
CA PRO A 632 30.03 -7.09 7.25
C PRO A 632 28.59 -6.59 7.14
N ARG A 633 28.17 -6.30 5.91
CA ARG A 633 26.85 -5.73 5.62
C ARG A 633 26.08 -6.57 4.61
N GLY A 634 24.75 -6.56 4.79
CA GLY A 634 23.81 -7.24 3.91
C GLY A 634 23.82 -6.66 2.51
N SER A 635 23.69 -5.33 2.39
CA SER A 635 23.75 -4.61 1.12
C SER A 635 25.00 -4.97 0.30
N GLY A 636 26.20 -4.78 0.86
CA GLY A 636 27.47 -5.11 0.22
C GLY A 636 27.58 -6.60 -0.15
N THR A 637 27.30 -7.52 0.79
CA THR A 637 27.42 -8.97 0.54
C THR A 637 26.48 -9.45 -0.55
N THR A 638 25.23 -8.97 -0.56
CA THR A 638 24.19 -9.42 -1.50
C THR A 638 24.35 -8.84 -2.89
N LEU A 639 24.90 -7.63 -3.02
CA LEU A 639 25.30 -7.09 -4.32
C LEU A 639 26.58 -7.78 -4.81
N GLY A 640 27.58 -7.95 -3.92
CA GLY A 640 28.86 -8.57 -4.25
C GLY A 640 28.71 -10.01 -4.78
N LEU A 641 27.84 -10.82 -4.17
CA LEU A 641 27.58 -12.18 -4.65
C LEU A 641 26.99 -12.21 -6.06
N TYR A 642 26.21 -11.19 -6.45
CA TYR A 642 25.65 -11.09 -7.80
C TYR A 642 26.75 -10.73 -8.82
N LEU A 643 27.58 -9.74 -8.49
CA LEU A 643 28.64 -9.23 -9.35
C LEU A 643 29.79 -10.22 -9.55
N VAL A 644 30.09 -11.04 -8.53
CA VAL A 644 31.18 -12.03 -8.59
C VAL A 644 30.77 -13.32 -9.29
N ALA A 645 29.47 -13.59 -9.41
CA ALA A 645 28.93 -14.84 -9.97
C ALA A 645 29.38 -15.17 -11.40
N PRO A 646 29.64 -14.20 -12.30
CA PRO A 646 30.22 -14.47 -13.60
C PRO A 646 31.62 -15.09 -13.50
N ALA A 647 32.47 -14.63 -12.57
CA ALA A 647 33.83 -15.15 -12.39
C ALA A 647 33.85 -16.41 -11.51
N PHE A 648 33.23 -16.34 -10.33
CA PHE A 648 33.34 -17.34 -9.26
C PHE A 648 31.95 -17.76 -8.76
N PRO A 649 31.26 -18.69 -9.47
CA PRO A 649 29.92 -19.14 -9.07
C PRO A 649 29.90 -19.85 -7.70
N ASP A 650 31.00 -20.53 -7.32
CA ASP A 650 31.09 -21.19 -6.01
C ASP A 650 31.27 -20.18 -4.87
N LEU A 651 32.09 -19.13 -5.05
CA LEU A 651 32.17 -18.02 -4.08
C LEU A 651 30.83 -17.30 -3.92
N SER A 652 30.14 -17.03 -5.03
CA SER A 652 28.78 -16.46 -5.00
C SER A 652 27.81 -17.33 -4.18
N ARG A 653 27.88 -18.66 -4.36
CA ARG A 653 27.07 -19.62 -3.60
C ARG A 653 27.40 -19.60 -2.11
N ASP A 654 28.69 -19.56 -1.75
CA ASP A 654 29.14 -19.52 -0.35
C ASP A 654 28.63 -18.25 0.35
N LEU A 655 28.79 -17.08 -0.27
CA LEU A 655 28.27 -15.81 0.24
C LEU A 655 26.74 -15.86 0.39
N PHE A 656 26.02 -16.45 -0.57
CA PHE A 656 24.58 -16.61 -0.45
C PHE A 656 24.17 -17.53 0.70
N GLN A 657 24.92 -18.60 0.99
CA GLN A 657 24.65 -19.43 2.17
C GLN A 657 24.88 -18.65 3.48
N ALA A 658 25.90 -17.79 3.53
CA ALA A 658 26.13 -16.91 4.67
C ALA A 658 24.97 -15.91 4.85
N VAL A 659 24.50 -15.26 3.78
CA VAL A 659 23.31 -14.37 3.82
C VAL A 659 22.07 -15.11 4.33
N LYS A 660 21.84 -16.34 3.88
CA LYS A 660 20.71 -17.16 4.35
C LYS A 660 20.81 -17.48 5.84
N ARG A 661 22.01 -17.82 6.32
CA ARG A 661 22.26 -18.20 7.70
C ARG A 661 22.19 -17.00 8.65
N GLU A 662 22.85 -15.90 8.30
CA GLU A 662 23.12 -14.78 9.21
C GLU A 662 22.13 -13.63 9.08
N LEU A 663 21.56 -13.40 7.89
CA LEU A 663 20.82 -12.17 7.58
C LEU A 663 19.35 -12.40 7.20
N THR A 664 18.99 -13.58 6.73
CA THR A 664 17.65 -13.84 6.20
C THR A 664 16.67 -14.29 7.29
N ASP A 665 15.59 -13.54 7.45
CA ASP A 665 14.46 -13.93 8.29
C ASP A 665 13.19 -14.10 7.43
N ARG A 666 12.25 -14.92 7.92
CA ARG A 666 10.95 -15.12 7.29
C ARG A 666 9.83 -14.76 8.25
N TRP A 667 8.89 -13.95 7.79
CA TRP A 667 7.74 -13.53 8.57
C TRP A 667 6.46 -13.62 7.75
N LEU A 668 5.48 -14.41 8.23
CA LEU A 668 4.21 -14.66 7.54
C LEU A 668 4.33 -15.07 6.05
N GLY A 669 5.45 -15.69 5.66
CA GLY A 669 5.72 -16.12 4.29
C GLY A 669 6.44 -15.11 3.40
N PHE A 670 6.70 -13.90 3.91
CA PHE A 670 7.60 -12.91 3.34
C PHE A 670 9.02 -13.18 3.84
N ALA A 671 10.03 -12.92 2.99
CA ALA A 671 11.43 -12.98 3.40
C ALA A 671 12.04 -11.57 3.39
N LEU A 672 12.89 -11.29 4.36
CA LEU A 672 13.57 -10.01 4.55
C LEU A 672 15.03 -10.29 4.89
N VAL A 673 15.92 -9.39 4.47
CA VAL A 673 17.36 -9.53 4.70
C VAL A 673 17.85 -8.37 5.57
N ARG A 674 18.52 -8.70 6.66
CA ARG A 674 19.09 -7.75 7.60
C ARG A 674 20.30 -7.05 7.00
N GLU A 675 20.52 -5.81 7.42
CA GLU A 675 21.75 -5.12 7.08
C GLU A 675 22.94 -5.63 7.89
N TYR A 676 22.73 -5.97 9.16
CA TYR A 676 23.75 -6.49 10.05
C TYR A 676 23.37 -7.87 10.57
N ALA A 677 24.38 -8.71 10.86
CA ALA A 677 24.19 -10.05 11.42
C ALA A 677 23.33 -10.05 12.69
N ARG A 678 22.63 -11.16 12.96
CA ARG A 678 21.77 -11.28 14.15
C ARG A 678 22.55 -10.95 15.42
N GLY A 679 21.95 -10.10 16.27
CA GLY A 679 22.58 -9.64 17.51
C GLY A 679 23.46 -8.39 17.35
N VAL A 680 23.71 -7.95 16.11
CA VAL A 680 24.44 -6.71 15.82
C VAL A 680 23.45 -5.66 15.30
N SER A 681 23.51 -4.46 15.86
CA SER A 681 22.73 -3.30 15.40
C SER A 681 23.65 -2.22 14.84
N GLY A 682 23.23 -1.59 13.74
CA GLY A 682 23.88 -0.43 13.15
C GLY A 682 22.88 0.50 12.49
N ARG A 683 23.35 1.65 12.02
CA ARG A 683 22.53 2.57 11.24
C ARG A 683 22.61 2.20 9.76
N GLY A 684 21.54 2.50 9.03
CA GLY A 684 21.57 2.46 7.58
C GLY A 684 22.10 3.76 7.01
N ASP A 685 22.58 3.67 5.79
CA ASP A 685 22.96 4.74 4.91
C ASP A 685 22.36 4.49 3.52
N ILE A 686 22.91 5.19 2.52
CA ILE A 686 22.39 5.17 1.17
C ILE A 686 22.50 3.80 0.49
N ASP A 687 23.54 3.02 0.78
CA ASP A 687 23.76 1.70 0.21
C ASP A 687 22.76 0.68 0.77
N SER A 688 22.49 0.78 2.06
CA SER A 688 21.52 -0.09 2.73
C SER A 688 20.06 0.24 2.42
N GLY A 689 19.80 1.47 1.97
CA GLY A 689 18.46 2.06 1.94
C GLY A 689 17.83 2.18 3.33
N PRO A 690 16.54 2.55 3.43
CA PRO A 690 15.86 2.66 4.72
C PRO A 690 15.87 1.33 5.49
N LEU A 691 16.36 1.34 6.73
CA LEU A 691 16.28 0.16 7.60
C LEU A 691 14.92 0.08 8.30
N VAL A 692 14.12 -0.93 7.95
CA VAL A 692 12.84 -1.21 8.60
C VAL A 692 13.04 -2.33 9.61
N PHE A 693 13.04 -2.02 10.91
CA PHE A 693 13.34 -2.99 11.98
C PHE A 693 14.68 -3.72 11.83
N GLY A 694 15.66 -3.07 11.20
CA GLY A 694 16.99 -3.64 10.91
C GLY A 694 17.10 -4.43 9.60
N TYR A 695 16.00 -4.53 8.83
CA TYR A 695 16.02 -5.09 7.48
C TYR A 695 16.35 -4.01 6.45
N SER A 696 17.32 -4.31 5.58
CA SER A 696 17.72 -3.43 4.49
C SER A 696 16.82 -3.67 3.28
N VAL A 697 16.34 -2.58 2.68
CA VAL A 697 15.60 -2.61 1.42
C VAL A 697 16.52 -3.13 0.30
N SER A 698 17.73 -2.58 0.20
CA SER A 698 18.72 -2.98 -0.80
C SER A 698 19.11 -4.46 -0.68
N ALA A 699 19.50 -4.91 0.53
CA ALA A 699 19.89 -6.30 0.76
C ALA A 699 18.76 -7.29 0.44
N THR A 700 17.51 -6.90 0.74
CA THR A 700 16.33 -7.71 0.41
C THR A 700 16.11 -7.81 -1.10
N GLY A 701 16.27 -6.70 -1.83
CA GLY A 701 16.18 -6.65 -3.29
C GLY A 701 17.29 -7.44 -3.98
N PHE A 702 18.55 -7.18 -3.64
CA PHE A 702 19.72 -7.86 -4.20
C PHE A 702 19.70 -9.38 -3.98
N SER A 703 19.15 -9.84 -2.85
CA SER A 703 19.03 -11.27 -2.56
C SER A 703 18.11 -12.04 -3.51
N LEU A 704 17.28 -11.37 -4.32
CA LEU A 704 16.55 -12.01 -5.42
C LEU A 704 17.52 -12.68 -6.41
N ALA A 705 18.61 -11.99 -6.76
CA ALA A 705 19.61 -12.54 -7.68
C ALA A 705 20.30 -13.76 -7.09
N GLY A 706 20.73 -13.69 -5.83
CA GLY A 706 21.34 -14.83 -5.13
C GLY A 706 20.42 -16.05 -5.09
N ALA A 707 19.13 -15.85 -4.87
CA ALA A 707 18.15 -16.92 -4.88
C ALA A 707 17.98 -17.56 -6.27
N ARG A 708 18.04 -16.78 -7.36
CA ARG A 708 18.02 -17.30 -8.73
C ARG A 708 19.30 -18.06 -9.09
N LEU A 709 20.45 -17.44 -8.86
CA LEU A 709 21.77 -18.00 -9.14
C LEU A 709 22.01 -19.33 -8.41
N CYS A 710 21.43 -19.50 -7.22
CA CYS A 710 21.53 -20.74 -6.43
C CYS A 710 20.34 -21.70 -6.59
N GLY A 711 19.35 -21.38 -7.43
CA GLY A 711 18.19 -22.25 -7.65
C GLY A 711 17.19 -22.32 -6.47
N ASP A 712 17.23 -21.38 -5.52
CA ASP A 712 16.35 -21.36 -4.35
C ASP A 712 15.01 -20.66 -4.65
N ARG A 713 14.15 -21.36 -5.39
CA ARG A 713 12.80 -20.89 -5.75
C ARG A 713 11.98 -20.45 -4.54
N ARG A 714 12.11 -21.15 -3.41
CA ARG A 714 11.32 -20.89 -2.20
C ARG A 714 11.73 -19.60 -1.51
N LEU A 715 13.02 -19.25 -1.56
CA LEU A 715 13.50 -17.98 -1.04
C LEU A 715 13.21 -16.85 -2.04
N PHE A 716 13.44 -17.07 -3.33
CA PHE A 716 13.12 -16.09 -4.37
C PHE A 716 11.65 -15.65 -4.31
N THR A 717 10.72 -16.60 -4.28
CA THR A 717 9.28 -16.28 -4.24
C THR A 717 8.87 -15.54 -2.96
N ALA A 718 9.55 -15.79 -1.83
CA ALA A 718 9.28 -15.11 -0.57
C ALA A 718 9.88 -13.69 -0.53
N LEU A 719 11.08 -13.49 -1.08
CA LEU A 719 11.70 -12.16 -1.27
C LEU A 719 10.91 -11.34 -2.30
N GLY A 720 10.52 -11.98 -3.41
CA GLY A 720 9.72 -11.36 -4.46
C GLY A 720 8.32 -10.99 -3.97
N ALA A 721 7.74 -11.77 -3.05
CA ALA A 721 6.49 -11.38 -2.40
C ALA A 721 6.66 -10.11 -1.55
N THR A 722 7.80 -9.95 -0.88
CA THR A 722 8.16 -8.73 -0.14
C THR A 722 8.32 -7.56 -1.08
N ALA A 723 9.08 -7.72 -2.17
CA ALA A 723 9.21 -6.71 -3.21
C ALA A 723 7.85 -6.35 -3.84
N TRP A 724 6.96 -7.33 -4.06
CA TRP A 724 5.60 -7.07 -4.54
C TRP A 724 4.78 -6.21 -3.58
N LEU A 725 4.81 -6.54 -2.28
CA LEU A 725 4.04 -5.84 -1.27
C LEU A 725 4.57 -4.41 -1.03
N ALA A 726 5.89 -4.27 -0.90
CA ALA A 726 6.53 -2.99 -0.57
C ALA A 726 6.77 -2.11 -1.80
N GLY A 727 7.05 -2.73 -2.94
CA GLY A 727 7.27 -2.07 -4.24
C GLY A 727 6.02 -1.46 -4.85
N ALA A 728 4.84 -1.94 -4.42
CA ALA A 728 3.52 -1.53 -4.90
C ALA A 728 3.46 -1.38 -6.44
N PRO A 729 3.77 -2.45 -7.20
CA PRO A 729 4.03 -2.32 -8.62
C PRO A 729 2.81 -1.88 -9.42
N ARG A 730 3.02 -0.95 -10.34
CA ARG A 730 2.06 -0.57 -11.37
C ARG A 730 2.37 -1.35 -12.64
N VAL A 731 1.43 -2.19 -13.06
CA VAL A 731 1.56 -3.02 -14.26
C VAL A 731 0.47 -2.62 -15.25
N THR A 732 0.88 -2.21 -16.45
CA THR A 732 0.00 -1.90 -17.58
C THR A 732 0.06 -3.05 -18.60
N GLU A 733 -0.47 -2.85 -19.81
CA GLU A 733 -0.30 -3.81 -20.89
C GLU A 733 1.13 -3.82 -21.43
N THR A 734 1.82 -2.69 -21.43
CA THR A 734 3.14 -2.53 -22.06
C THR A 734 4.29 -2.38 -21.06
N THR A 735 4.02 -1.84 -19.86
CA THR A 735 5.06 -1.49 -18.88
C THR A 735 4.80 -2.06 -17.49
N PHE A 736 5.88 -2.30 -16.77
CA PHE A 736 5.90 -2.66 -15.37
C PHE A 736 6.84 -1.70 -14.63
N HIS A 737 6.32 -1.02 -13.60
CA HIS A 737 7.14 -0.22 -12.69
C HIS A 737 6.98 -0.62 -11.22
N TRP A 738 8.10 -0.71 -10.50
CA TRP A 738 8.19 -0.76 -9.05
C TRP A 738 8.05 0.66 -8.46
N THR A 739 6.80 1.08 -8.21
CA THR A 739 6.45 2.48 -7.94
C THR A 739 7.17 3.10 -6.73
N THR A 740 7.39 2.37 -5.65
CA THR A 740 8.02 2.94 -4.44
C THR A 740 9.54 3.04 -4.52
N GLY A 741 10.18 2.34 -5.47
CA GLY A 741 11.64 2.31 -5.63
C GLY A 741 12.21 3.45 -6.47
N GLY A 742 11.37 4.21 -7.17
CA GLY A 742 11.82 5.19 -8.16
C GLY A 742 12.64 4.54 -9.30
N PRO A 743 13.29 5.33 -10.17
CA PRO A 743 13.99 4.78 -11.34
C PRO A 743 15.11 3.78 -11.00
N ILE A 744 15.91 4.07 -9.97
CA ILE A 744 17.01 3.20 -9.54
C ILE A 744 16.49 1.88 -8.94
N GLY A 745 15.44 1.93 -8.11
CA GLY A 745 14.84 0.73 -7.53
C GLY A 745 14.16 -0.14 -8.57
N ASP A 746 13.55 0.48 -9.60
CA ASP A 746 12.95 -0.21 -10.74
C ASP A 746 14.02 -1.01 -11.52
N ALA A 747 15.13 -0.34 -11.86
CA ALA A 747 16.25 -0.93 -12.60
C ALA A 747 16.99 -2.02 -11.80
N ILE A 748 17.21 -1.80 -10.50
CA ILE A 748 17.78 -2.82 -9.60
C ILE A 748 16.86 -4.05 -9.56
N LEU A 749 15.58 -3.88 -9.25
CA LEU A 749 14.67 -5.03 -9.11
C LEU A 749 14.47 -5.75 -10.44
N PHE A 750 14.53 -5.05 -11.58
CA PHE A 750 14.60 -5.68 -12.89
C PHE A 750 15.80 -6.63 -12.98
N ALA A 751 17.03 -6.11 -12.86
CA ALA A 751 18.26 -6.92 -12.96
C ALA A 751 18.33 -8.06 -11.93
N MET A 752 17.90 -7.82 -10.69
CA MET A 752 17.97 -8.85 -9.64
C MET A 752 16.92 -9.95 -9.82
N SER A 753 15.76 -9.62 -10.41
CA SER A 753 14.69 -10.59 -10.64
C SER A 753 14.85 -11.41 -11.92
N THR A 754 15.71 -10.97 -12.85
CA THR A 754 16.03 -11.65 -14.11
C THR A 754 17.38 -12.37 -14.12
N ALA A 755 18.12 -12.36 -13.00
CA ALA A 755 19.44 -13.01 -12.89
C ALA A 755 19.45 -14.47 -13.42
N PRO A 756 20.49 -14.94 -14.13
CA PRO A 756 20.48 -16.28 -14.73
C PRO A 756 20.26 -17.37 -13.67
N ARG A 757 19.46 -18.40 -13.97
CA ARG A 757 19.17 -19.45 -12.99
C ARG A 757 20.26 -20.51 -12.95
N ALA A 758 20.39 -21.15 -11.79
CA ALA A 758 21.22 -22.33 -11.63
C ALA A 758 20.88 -23.40 -12.69
N GLY A 759 21.87 -23.81 -13.49
CA GLY A 759 21.72 -24.85 -14.52
C GLY A 759 21.24 -24.40 -15.90
N GLU A 760 20.91 -23.11 -16.08
CA GLU A 760 20.63 -22.50 -17.40
C GLU A 760 21.90 -21.89 -18.04
N ARG A 761 23.03 -21.88 -17.33
CA ARG A 761 24.33 -21.70 -17.97
C ARG A 761 24.63 -22.97 -18.79
N PRO A 762 24.89 -22.89 -20.11
CA PRO A 762 25.39 -24.05 -20.84
C PRO A 762 26.62 -24.56 -20.09
N ALA A 763 26.70 -25.89 -19.87
CA ALA A 763 27.67 -26.52 -18.97
C ALA A 763 29.04 -25.83 -19.00
N ASP A 764 29.27 -24.99 -17.98
CA ASP A 764 30.50 -24.25 -17.76
C ASP A 764 31.56 -25.30 -17.39
N ASN A 765 32.28 -25.81 -18.40
CA ASN A 765 33.45 -26.61 -18.13
C ASN A 765 34.49 -25.70 -17.46
N PRO A 766 34.94 -25.99 -16.22
CA PRO A 766 36.20 -25.43 -15.77
C PRO A 766 37.26 -25.95 -16.72
N VAL A 767 38.13 -25.05 -17.17
CA VAL A 767 39.29 -25.33 -18.02
C VAL A 767 39.92 -26.67 -17.64
N SER A 768 39.75 -27.71 -18.48
CA SER A 768 40.51 -28.95 -18.37
C SER A 768 40.47 -29.79 -19.65
N THR A 769 41.65 -29.85 -20.27
CA THR A 769 42.31 -31.02 -20.89
C THR A 769 41.85 -31.57 -22.24
N ALA A 770 42.85 -31.59 -23.14
CA ALA A 770 43.11 -32.56 -24.22
C ALA A 770 42.38 -32.36 -25.56
N GLY A 771 43.17 -31.96 -26.56
CA GLY A 771 42.74 -31.78 -27.93
C GLY A 771 42.33 -33.06 -28.66
N LYS A 772 41.69 -32.86 -29.81
CA LYS A 772 41.78 -33.71 -31.01
C LYS A 772 41.21 -32.98 -32.23
N HIS A 773 42.12 -32.70 -33.16
CA HIS A 773 41.96 -32.59 -34.61
C HIS A 773 40.74 -31.85 -35.20
N ARG A 774 40.98 -30.62 -35.68
CA ARG A 774 40.37 -30.14 -36.94
C ARG A 774 41.15 -30.77 -38.09
N HIS A 775 40.55 -31.74 -38.78
CA HIS A 775 41.00 -32.12 -40.12
C HIS A 775 40.37 -31.15 -41.13
N SER A 776 41.26 -30.51 -41.87
CA SER A 776 41.02 -29.86 -43.15
C SER A 776 40.28 -30.80 -44.11
N GLY A 777 39.15 -30.34 -44.64
CA GLY A 777 38.49 -30.93 -45.80
C GLY A 777 38.37 -29.88 -46.88
N GLU A 778 39.38 -29.82 -47.74
CA GLU A 778 39.25 -29.29 -49.10
C GLU A 778 38.06 -29.97 -49.79
N ASN A 779 37.29 -29.21 -50.57
CA ASN A 779 36.57 -29.75 -51.71
C ASN A 779 36.35 -28.65 -52.75
N ARG A 780 37.22 -28.66 -53.76
CA ARG A 780 36.89 -28.45 -55.18
C ARG A 780 36.96 -29.83 -55.84
N PRO A 781 36.20 -30.12 -56.90
CA PRO A 781 35.99 -29.25 -58.07
C PRO A 781 34.58 -28.70 -58.23
#